data_AF-A0A0N9ZRC0-F1
#
_entry.id   AF-A0A0N9ZRC0-F1
#
_cell.length_a   1.000
_cell.length_b   1.000
_cell.length_c   1.000
_cell.angle_alpha   90.00
_cell.angle_beta   90.00
_cell.angle_gamma   90.00
#
_symmetry.space_group_name_H-M   'P 1'
#
loop_
_entity.id
_entity.type
_entity.pdbx_description
1 polymer ?
#
loop_
_entity_poly.entity_id
_entity_poly.type
_entity_poly.pdbx_seq_one_letter_code
_entity_poly.pdbx_strand_id
1 'polypeptide(L)'
;MPTYTVQYYAYDPRGNLPNSGIFTYGGPSTYAGSALITDTQTGTDGAGLDDDNAGENATVDITLGGTAYTGLAIDAEESWTLTNAATGQEFNVVAVEVDTPGGNQWIMLSEAPLVAGTAYTVISHDTLPDGGTDDPGFVYSFYEDGVITGTSGDDTIDTTYAGDPEGERVDDGILNGGVFHWNDLGNQTNYMNGSGSLTSEGMTMNFAVVDDGTGQIAYDPTGNGAYNANGYTESGEVFDPDSTMFLFGDRGAGDGADTMTMTMDFSATTPASGLSDEVRNVSFRLNDLDQVAGGFTDVITIRAYDALGNEVPVAFDIAASQSLSGNTVTGTGSTNTGDQNGSLLVNIAGPVASIVIDYDNTGTSTQGVWMSDVAFDASYPDYDDVIEAGDGDDIIDAGLGDDIIYGGTGNDTIMGGLGADQNYGGIGQDTLDYSGSDAGVNVNLATNTYSGGYAAGDTGSGMDGIIGSDFDDTLIGFDGMDPDPLTGFTNVFYGGDGDDYLDGAGGDDDLYGEAGEDTILGGAGDDYIDGGTGDDTLDGGDGDDDIYAGAGDDIITGGAGNDNLHGNAGSDWVDGGDGDDYINTRTTLGTGLPDTGYTHPDDPALSYGADTNPTNDMDTVYGGAGNDTILTGDDNDYIEGGTGADSVDAGFDDDTVLGGAGDDLLEGNEGNDTIYGGDDDDIIYGELGPTNADYALSELYNLDDAGETTSADTDPTNNSDTLYGGAGNDTIYGQDDADTLYGEDGDDTLDGGVDDDSLSGGAGNDTLIGGQGNDTLNGDGGYDILNGGLGDDIIYAGSGDTANGGDGSDIIYIDPSQLDGTAITIDGEETNDTGAGDVLNLSLLGPGLYTPGSAVFTTPDEENGSVTLSDGTVITFANIETIICFGRGTRIETPYGPRPVESLRAGDLILTMDNGPQPLRWVGSREVPALGTFAPIEFAAGAMGNTETLIVSPQHRMLIQDWRAQVLFDTEQVFTAATHLVNDDTIRRLEGGTVEYFHLMFDGHEVVFAEGAPSESLYPSDHTLGALDDAGREELFQIFPDLRAMPYAAHPTARRCLKGYETKLLIA
;
A
#
# COMPACT_ATOMS: atom_id res chain seq x y z
N MET A 1 -7.34 -35.76 -45.82
CA MET A 1 -6.98 -37.18 -45.62
C MET A 1 -7.13 -37.42 -44.15
N PRO A 2 -8.37 -37.50 -43.67
CA PRO A 2 -8.58 -37.79 -42.27
C PRO A 2 -7.95 -39.16 -41.97
N THR A 3 -7.21 -39.19 -40.87
CA THR A 3 -6.58 -40.40 -40.37
C THR A 3 -7.21 -40.68 -39.03
N TYR A 4 -7.75 -41.87 -38.88
CA TYR A 4 -8.54 -42.29 -37.73
C TYR A 4 -7.81 -43.40 -36.99
N THR A 5 -7.72 -43.31 -35.67
CA THR A 5 -7.30 -44.45 -34.85
C THR A 5 -8.56 -45.15 -34.33
N VAL A 6 -8.82 -46.36 -34.80
CA VAL A 6 -10.03 -47.10 -34.43
C VAL A 6 -9.69 -48.44 -33.80
N GLN A 7 -10.45 -48.84 -32.79
CA GLN A 7 -10.39 -50.20 -32.28
C GLN A 7 -11.14 -51.15 -33.21
N TYR A 8 -10.59 -52.34 -33.43
CA TYR A 8 -11.20 -53.33 -34.30
C TYR A 8 -11.37 -54.68 -33.61
N TYR A 9 -12.40 -55.42 -34.00
CA TYR A 9 -12.51 -56.83 -33.69
C TYR A 9 -11.92 -57.64 -34.83
N ALA A 10 -11.03 -58.59 -34.52
CA ALA A 10 -10.58 -59.61 -35.47
C ALA A 10 -11.68 -60.66 -35.71
N TYR A 11 -12.79 -60.20 -36.28
CA TYR A 11 -14.05 -60.92 -36.39
C TYR A 11 -14.73 -60.57 -37.71
N ASP A 12 -15.23 -61.58 -38.43
CA ASP A 12 -16.04 -61.37 -39.63
C ASP A 12 -17.52 -61.26 -39.20
N PRO A 13 -18.14 -60.08 -39.28
CA PRO A 13 -19.53 -59.91 -38.87
C PRO A 13 -20.52 -60.50 -39.89
N ARG A 14 -20.08 -60.73 -41.14
CA ARG A 14 -20.97 -61.11 -42.23
C ARG A 14 -21.49 -62.53 -42.03
N GLY A 15 -22.82 -62.67 -42.12
CA GLY A 15 -23.52 -63.91 -41.83
C GLY A 15 -23.59 -64.30 -40.35
N ASN A 16 -22.91 -63.57 -39.46
CA ASN A 16 -23.04 -63.69 -38.01
C ASN A 16 -24.00 -62.62 -37.43
N LEU A 17 -24.03 -61.43 -38.03
CA LEU A 17 -25.10 -60.44 -37.84
C LEU A 17 -26.21 -60.70 -38.87
N PRO A 18 -27.49 -60.76 -38.46
CA PRO A 18 -28.59 -60.92 -39.41
C PRO A 18 -28.87 -59.62 -40.17
N ASN A 19 -29.54 -59.71 -41.32
CA ASN A 19 -29.87 -58.54 -42.13
C ASN A 19 -31.06 -57.72 -41.58
N SER A 20 -31.82 -58.24 -40.60
CA SER A 20 -32.96 -57.54 -40.00
C SER A 20 -33.44 -58.23 -38.71
N GLY A 21 -34.12 -57.49 -37.85
CA GLY A 21 -34.79 -58.01 -36.66
C GLY A 21 -33.89 -58.11 -35.43
N ILE A 22 -34.39 -58.77 -34.38
CA ILE A 22 -33.69 -58.89 -33.10
C ILE A 22 -32.82 -60.14 -33.10
N PHE A 23 -31.57 -60.02 -32.63
CA PHE A 23 -30.65 -61.13 -32.42
C PHE A 23 -29.85 -60.97 -31.15
N THR A 24 -29.27 -62.07 -30.66
CA THR A 24 -28.32 -62.04 -29.56
C THR A 24 -26.91 -62.09 -30.14
N TYR A 25 -26.10 -61.07 -29.89
CA TYR A 25 -24.73 -61.03 -30.38
C TYR A 25 -23.89 -62.13 -29.70
N GLY A 26 -23.21 -62.94 -30.49
CA GLY A 26 -22.39 -64.05 -30.01
C GLY A 26 -20.90 -63.93 -30.35
N GLY A 27 -20.48 -62.76 -30.84
CA GLY A 27 -19.09 -62.48 -31.19
C GLY A 27 -18.25 -62.05 -29.97
N PRO A 28 -16.99 -61.61 -30.20
CA PRO A 28 -16.11 -61.13 -29.14
C PRO A 28 -16.61 -59.80 -28.55
N SER A 29 -16.37 -59.61 -27.25
CA SER A 29 -16.65 -58.35 -26.54
C SER A 29 -15.43 -57.49 -26.26
N THR A 30 -14.25 -58.02 -26.56
CA THR A 30 -12.97 -57.32 -26.42
C THR A 30 -12.41 -57.03 -27.81
N TYR A 31 -11.91 -55.82 -28.02
CA TYR A 31 -11.17 -55.47 -29.23
C TYR A 31 -9.91 -56.33 -29.38
N ALA A 32 -9.49 -56.55 -30.62
CA ALA A 32 -8.27 -57.29 -30.95
C ALA A 32 -7.03 -56.39 -31.01
N GLY A 33 -7.24 -55.07 -31.11
CA GLY A 33 -6.22 -54.01 -31.09
C GLY A 33 -6.74 -52.75 -31.77
N SER A 34 -5.88 -51.74 -31.88
CA SER A 34 -6.13 -50.52 -32.65
C SER A 34 -5.59 -50.64 -34.08
N ALA A 35 -6.18 -49.86 -34.98
CA ALA A 35 -5.81 -49.73 -36.37
C ALA A 35 -5.80 -48.24 -36.75
N LEU A 36 -4.75 -47.78 -37.42
CA LEU A 36 -4.67 -46.43 -37.97
C LEU A 36 -5.16 -46.47 -39.42
N ILE A 37 -6.34 -45.92 -39.69
CA ILE A 37 -6.95 -45.89 -41.02
C ILE A 37 -6.77 -44.51 -41.62
N THR A 38 -6.11 -44.41 -42.76
CA THR A 38 -6.05 -43.17 -43.54
C THR A 38 -7.00 -43.29 -44.72
N ASP A 39 -8.05 -42.47 -44.72
CA ASP A 39 -8.93 -42.31 -45.88
C ASP A 39 -8.54 -41.05 -46.67
N THR A 40 -8.38 -41.21 -47.97
CA THR A 40 -7.94 -40.16 -48.87
C THR A 40 -9.04 -39.65 -49.80
N GLN A 41 -10.25 -40.19 -49.67
CA GLN A 41 -11.39 -39.88 -50.51
C GLN A 41 -12.31 -38.81 -49.90
N THR A 42 -13.17 -38.21 -50.73
CA THR A 42 -14.18 -37.23 -50.30
C THR A 42 -15.57 -37.84 -50.52
N GLY A 43 -16.14 -38.46 -49.48
CA GLY A 43 -17.55 -38.86 -49.44
C GLY A 43 -18.49 -37.66 -49.29
N THR A 44 -19.81 -37.88 -49.25
CA THR A 44 -20.84 -36.80 -49.26
C THR A 44 -20.73 -35.79 -48.12
N ASP A 45 -20.09 -36.15 -46.99
CA ASP A 45 -19.74 -35.25 -45.88
C ASP A 45 -18.26 -35.38 -45.44
N GLY A 46 -17.43 -36.15 -46.16
CA GLY A 46 -15.98 -36.26 -45.91
C GLY A 46 -15.54 -37.00 -44.64
N ALA A 47 -16.42 -37.73 -43.95
CA ALA A 47 -16.19 -38.23 -42.58
C ALA A 47 -16.48 -39.73 -42.34
N GLY A 48 -16.62 -40.58 -43.38
CA GLY A 48 -16.91 -42.00 -43.19
C GLY A 48 -16.21 -42.92 -44.19
N LEU A 49 -16.05 -44.20 -43.82
CA LEU A 49 -15.50 -45.26 -44.67
C LEU A 49 -16.58 -45.78 -45.63
N ASP A 50 -16.45 -45.52 -46.94
CA ASP A 50 -17.41 -45.91 -47.99
C ASP A 50 -16.82 -46.79 -49.13
N ASP A 51 -17.62 -47.73 -49.64
CA ASP A 51 -17.37 -48.62 -50.79
C ASP A 51 -17.76 -47.93 -52.11
N ASP A 52 -16.83 -47.14 -52.63
CA ASP A 52 -16.83 -46.76 -54.02
C ASP A 52 -16.41 -48.00 -54.85
N ASN A 53 -17.33 -48.55 -55.65
CA ASN A 53 -17.13 -49.75 -56.49
C ASN A 53 -16.05 -49.57 -57.60
N ALA A 54 -15.12 -48.63 -57.45
CA ALA A 54 -14.04 -48.26 -58.36
C ALA A 54 -12.62 -48.32 -57.73
N GLY A 55 -12.47 -48.95 -56.56
CA GLY A 55 -11.20 -49.35 -55.97
C GLY A 55 -10.68 -48.31 -54.98
N GLU A 56 -10.69 -48.69 -53.71
CA GLU A 56 -10.43 -47.80 -52.58
C GLU A 56 -8.99 -47.26 -52.55
N ASN A 57 -8.85 -46.04 -52.02
CA ASN A 57 -7.58 -45.42 -51.68
C ASN A 57 -7.40 -45.27 -50.15
N ALA A 58 -8.18 -46.00 -49.34
CA ALA A 58 -7.99 -46.08 -47.91
C ALA A 58 -6.88 -47.08 -47.57
N THR A 59 -6.08 -46.75 -46.56
CA THR A 59 -5.02 -47.64 -46.09
C THR A 59 -5.04 -47.80 -44.59
N VAL A 60 -4.58 -48.96 -44.10
CA VAL A 60 -4.49 -49.25 -42.67
C VAL A 60 -3.09 -49.67 -42.22
N ASP A 61 -2.70 -49.17 -41.06
CA ASP A 61 -1.65 -49.75 -40.22
C ASP A 61 -2.31 -50.56 -39.09
N ILE A 62 -2.07 -51.88 -39.04
CA ILE A 62 -2.80 -52.81 -38.16
C ILE A 62 -1.96 -54.03 -37.76
N THR A 63 -2.19 -54.57 -36.56
CA THR A 63 -1.55 -55.82 -36.11
C THR A 63 -2.52 -56.99 -36.11
N LEU A 64 -2.52 -57.81 -37.16
CA LEU A 64 -3.39 -59.00 -37.26
C LEU A 64 -2.65 -60.28 -36.87
N GLY A 65 -3.20 -61.04 -35.92
CA GLY A 65 -2.64 -62.32 -35.47
C GLY A 65 -1.22 -62.21 -34.91
N GLY A 66 -0.88 -61.06 -34.31
CA GLY A 66 0.45 -60.75 -33.76
C GLY A 66 1.51 -60.32 -34.78
N THR A 67 1.13 -60.04 -36.04
CA THR A 67 2.01 -59.48 -37.08
C THR A 67 1.57 -58.07 -37.42
N ALA A 68 2.46 -57.08 -37.31
CA ALA A 68 2.19 -55.70 -37.70
C ALA A 68 2.31 -55.53 -39.23
N TYR A 69 1.33 -54.84 -39.80
CA TYR A 69 1.26 -54.45 -41.20
C TYR A 69 1.10 -52.94 -41.29
N THR A 70 1.68 -52.32 -42.32
CA THR A 70 1.62 -50.87 -42.55
C THR A 70 1.21 -50.58 -44.00
N GLY A 71 0.28 -49.67 -44.20
CA GLY A 71 -0.21 -49.19 -45.49
C GLY A 71 -0.91 -50.27 -46.31
N LEU A 72 -1.61 -51.21 -45.66
CA LEU A 72 -2.42 -52.19 -46.40
C LEU A 72 -3.66 -51.50 -46.96
N ALA A 73 -4.09 -51.90 -48.15
CA ALA A 73 -5.43 -51.53 -48.62
C ALA A 73 -6.48 -52.15 -47.69
N ILE A 74 -7.56 -51.42 -47.47
CA ILE A 74 -8.76 -51.92 -46.82
C ILE A 74 -9.95 -51.63 -47.72
N ASP A 75 -11.01 -52.43 -47.57
CA ASP A 75 -12.28 -52.19 -48.24
C ASP A 75 -13.46 -52.41 -47.29
N ALA A 76 -14.42 -51.46 -47.24
CA ALA A 76 -15.65 -51.63 -46.46
C ALA A 76 -16.68 -52.43 -47.27
N GLU A 77 -17.31 -53.47 -46.70
CA GLU A 77 -18.06 -54.45 -47.52
C GLU A 77 -19.51 -54.70 -47.08
N GLU A 78 -19.81 -54.56 -45.79
CA GLU A 78 -21.19 -54.57 -45.29
C GLU A 78 -21.29 -53.68 -44.05
N SER A 79 -22.39 -52.95 -43.87
CA SER A 79 -22.63 -52.11 -42.68
C SER A 79 -24.03 -52.30 -42.09
N TRP A 80 -24.16 -52.11 -40.78
CA TRP A 80 -25.42 -52.26 -40.03
C TRP A 80 -25.60 -51.07 -39.11
N THR A 81 -26.81 -50.50 -39.02
CA THR A 81 -27.22 -49.73 -37.84
C THR A 81 -27.93 -50.68 -36.87
N LEU A 82 -27.43 -50.74 -35.64
CA LEU A 82 -27.94 -51.59 -34.58
C LEU A 82 -28.50 -50.73 -33.45
N THR A 83 -29.62 -51.14 -32.85
CA THR A 83 -30.07 -50.65 -31.55
C THR A 83 -29.79 -51.71 -30.49
N ASN A 84 -29.09 -51.36 -29.42
CA ASN A 84 -28.99 -52.22 -28.25
C ASN A 84 -30.37 -52.34 -27.58
N ALA A 85 -30.92 -53.56 -27.51
CA ALA A 85 -32.28 -53.75 -27.01
C ALA A 85 -32.43 -53.52 -25.50
N ALA A 86 -31.32 -53.45 -24.75
CA ALA A 86 -31.31 -53.14 -23.32
C ALA A 86 -31.23 -51.62 -23.06
N THR A 87 -30.38 -50.90 -23.81
CA THR A 87 -30.10 -49.48 -23.57
C THR A 87 -30.86 -48.53 -24.50
N GLY A 88 -31.27 -49.00 -25.68
CA GLY A 88 -31.90 -48.16 -26.71
C GLY A 88 -30.93 -47.37 -27.58
N GLN A 89 -29.62 -47.45 -27.33
CA GLN A 89 -28.56 -46.79 -28.10
C GLN A 89 -28.52 -47.34 -29.54
N GLU A 90 -28.57 -46.44 -30.53
CA GLU A 90 -28.38 -46.75 -31.96
C GLU A 90 -26.94 -46.42 -32.37
N PHE A 91 -26.25 -47.33 -33.07
CA PHE A 91 -24.86 -47.16 -33.52
C PHE A 91 -24.59 -48.02 -34.76
N ASN A 92 -23.55 -47.68 -35.53
CA ASN A 92 -23.17 -48.41 -36.74
C ASN A 92 -22.05 -49.42 -36.50
N VAL A 93 -22.08 -50.48 -37.30
CA VAL A 93 -21.08 -51.53 -37.36
C VAL A 93 -20.71 -51.74 -38.82
N VAL A 94 -19.43 -51.87 -39.14
CA VAL A 94 -18.96 -52.12 -40.51
C VAL A 94 -18.02 -53.32 -40.58
N ALA A 95 -18.19 -54.13 -41.61
CA ALA A 95 -17.30 -55.21 -42.00
C ALA A 95 -16.23 -54.64 -42.94
N VAL A 96 -14.95 -54.81 -42.58
CA VAL A 96 -13.84 -54.31 -43.39
C VAL A 96 -12.95 -55.49 -43.80
N GLU A 97 -12.67 -55.59 -45.10
CA GLU A 97 -11.66 -56.49 -45.65
C GLU A 97 -10.29 -55.82 -45.62
N VAL A 98 -9.29 -56.50 -45.07
CA VAL A 98 -7.89 -56.03 -45.02
C VAL A 98 -7.05 -56.89 -45.96
N ASP A 99 -6.40 -56.23 -46.93
CA ASP A 99 -5.68 -56.85 -48.04
C ASP A 99 -4.26 -57.32 -47.63
N THR A 100 -4.19 -58.41 -46.85
CA THR A 100 -2.89 -58.92 -46.36
C THR A 100 -2.16 -59.80 -47.39
N PRO A 101 -0.81 -59.83 -47.39
CA PRO A 101 -0.03 -60.72 -48.28
C PRO A 101 -0.31 -62.22 -48.12
N GLY A 102 -0.95 -62.64 -47.02
CA GLY A 102 -1.32 -64.03 -46.71
C GLY A 102 -2.72 -64.43 -47.18
N GLY A 103 -3.47 -63.50 -47.79
CA GLY A 103 -4.89 -63.62 -48.09
C GLY A 103 -5.71 -62.65 -47.25
N ASN A 104 -6.82 -62.19 -47.80
CA ASN A 104 -7.65 -61.14 -47.21
C ASN A 104 -8.20 -61.58 -45.85
N GLN A 105 -8.16 -60.69 -44.87
CA GLN A 105 -8.66 -60.92 -43.51
C GLN A 105 -9.80 -59.96 -43.20
N TRP A 106 -10.75 -60.40 -42.40
CA TRP A 106 -11.92 -59.63 -42.03
C TRP A 106 -11.77 -59.07 -40.64
N ILE A 107 -12.04 -57.78 -40.52
CA ILE A 107 -12.22 -57.10 -39.24
C ILE A 107 -13.62 -56.51 -39.17
N MET A 108 -14.07 -56.23 -37.96
CA MET A 108 -15.28 -55.49 -37.70
C MET A 108 -14.91 -54.23 -36.94
N LEU A 109 -15.38 -53.08 -37.43
CA LEU A 109 -15.37 -51.82 -36.70
C LEU A 109 -16.78 -51.56 -36.17
N SER A 110 -16.88 -50.92 -35.01
CA SER A 110 -18.14 -50.68 -34.33
C SER A 110 -18.04 -49.34 -33.62
N GLU A 111 -19.02 -48.47 -33.80
CA GLU A 111 -19.08 -47.15 -33.13
C GLU A 111 -19.33 -47.31 -31.62
N ALA A 112 -19.96 -48.41 -31.19
CA ALA A 112 -20.09 -48.77 -29.78
C ALA A 112 -19.62 -50.21 -29.50
N PRO A 113 -19.10 -50.53 -28.29
CA PRO A 113 -18.69 -51.88 -27.94
C PRO A 113 -19.84 -52.91 -28.03
N LEU A 114 -19.56 -54.06 -28.65
CA LEU A 114 -20.54 -55.15 -28.79
C LEU A 114 -20.40 -56.18 -27.65
N VAL A 115 -21.47 -56.37 -26.87
CA VAL A 115 -21.49 -57.24 -25.69
C VAL A 115 -22.08 -58.62 -26.04
N ALA A 116 -21.30 -59.67 -25.78
CA ALA A 116 -21.69 -61.04 -26.06
C ALA A 116 -22.83 -61.44 -25.12
N GLY A 117 -23.91 -62.00 -25.69
CA GLY A 117 -25.12 -62.32 -24.95
C GLY A 117 -26.15 -61.20 -24.91
N THR A 118 -25.81 -59.99 -25.36
CA THR A 118 -26.75 -58.86 -25.45
C THR A 118 -27.63 -58.97 -26.69
N ALA A 119 -28.90 -58.60 -26.55
CA ALA A 119 -29.83 -58.55 -27.67
C ALA A 119 -29.72 -57.20 -28.39
N TYR A 120 -29.57 -57.24 -29.71
CA TYR A 120 -29.53 -56.08 -30.59
C TYR A 120 -30.63 -56.18 -31.64
N THR A 121 -31.15 -55.04 -32.06
CA THR A 121 -32.12 -54.92 -33.16
C THR A 121 -31.41 -54.30 -34.34
N VAL A 122 -31.46 -54.96 -35.50
CA VAL A 122 -30.95 -54.38 -36.75
C VAL A 122 -31.99 -53.39 -37.28
N ILE A 123 -31.62 -52.11 -37.33
CA ILE A 123 -32.44 -51.01 -37.85
C ILE A 123 -32.28 -50.90 -39.36
N SER A 124 -31.04 -50.95 -39.83
CA SER A 124 -30.68 -50.96 -41.24
C SER A 124 -29.51 -51.93 -41.47
N HIS A 125 -29.39 -52.43 -42.70
CA HIS A 125 -28.28 -53.26 -43.16
C HIS A 125 -28.04 -52.92 -44.62
N ASP A 126 -26.80 -52.57 -44.94
CA ASP A 126 -26.34 -52.35 -46.29
C ASP A 126 -25.24 -53.36 -46.65
N THR A 127 -25.32 -53.87 -47.87
CA THR A 127 -24.39 -54.84 -48.44
C THR A 127 -23.44 -54.25 -49.45
N LEU A 128 -23.55 -52.94 -49.72
CA LEU A 128 -22.71 -52.14 -50.61
C LEU A 128 -22.73 -50.69 -50.11
N PRO A 129 -22.06 -50.37 -49.00
CA PRO A 129 -22.11 -49.03 -48.39
C PRO A 129 -21.46 -47.99 -49.32
N ASP A 130 -22.18 -47.46 -50.31
CA ASP A 130 -21.63 -46.70 -51.46
C ASP A 130 -21.69 -45.16 -51.32
N GLY A 131 -21.93 -44.68 -50.09
CA GLY A 131 -22.00 -43.26 -49.75
C GLY A 131 -23.28 -42.56 -50.23
N GLY A 132 -24.35 -43.31 -50.49
CA GLY A 132 -25.68 -42.77 -50.80
C GLY A 132 -26.34 -42.09 -49.59
N THR A 133 -27.30 -41.18 -49.85
CA THR A 133 -28.01 -40.40 -48.81
C THR A 133 -28.90 -41.23 -47.86
N ASP A 134 -28.94 -42.55 -48.02
CA ASP A 134 -29.72 -43.50 -47.20
C ASP A 134 -28.83 -44.62 -46.60
N ASP A 135 -27.50 -44.51 -46.70
CA ASP A 135 -26.58 -45.58 -46.32
C ASP A 135 -26.08 -45.42 -44.85
N PRO A 136 -26.03 -46.51 -44.07
CA PRO A 136 -25.36 -46.51 -42.78
C PRO A 136 -23.84 -46.49 -43.00
N GLY A 137 -23.23 -45.30 -42.88
CA GLY A 137 -21.78 -45.12 -42.88
C GLY A 137 -21.21 -45.26 -41.47
N PHE A 138 -20.03 -45.86 -41.33
CA PHE A 138 -19.24 -45.75 -40.10
C PHE A 138 -18.69 -44.32 -40.04
N VAL A 139 -19.21 -43.52 -39.12
CA VAL A 139 -18.81 -42.12 -38.95
C VAL A 139 -17.94 -42.04 -37.70
N TYR A 140 -16.72 -41.52 -37.85
CA TYR A 140 -15.78 -41.43 -36.74
C TYR A 140 -16.34 -40.60 -35.57
N SER A 141 -17.11 -39.54 -35.84
CA SER A 141 -17.65 -38.62 -34.83
C SER A 141 -18.75 -39.20 -33.91
N PHE A 142 -18.91 -40.52 -33.87
CA PHE A 142 -19.77 -41.23 -32.92
C PHE A 142 -18.98 -42.29 -32.13
N TYR A 143 -17.65 -42.26 -32.26
CA TYR A 143 -16.73 -43.12 -31.56
C TYR A 143 -16.19 -42.34 -30.36
N GLU A 144 -16.57 -42.74 -29.15
CA GLU A 144 -15.99 -42.19 -27.91
C GLU A 144 -14.49 -42.54 -27.92
N ASP A 145 -13.63 -41.55 -28.15
CA ASP A 145 -12.19 -41.70 -28.18
C ASP A 145 -11.53 -41.37 -26.83
N GLY A 146 -12.34 -40.85 -25.89
CA GLY A 146 -11.92 -40.51 -24.54
C GLY A 146 -11.20 -39.17 -24.45
N VAL A 147 -11.37 -38.31 -25.46
CA VAL A 147 -10.86 -36.93 -25.47
C VAL A 147 -12.04 -35.96 -25.51
N ILE A 148 -12.07 -35.02 -24.59
CA ILE A 148 -13.04 -33.92 -24.59
C ILE A 148 -12.50 -32.84 -25.52
N THR A 149 -13.15 -32.66 -26.67
CA THR A 149 -12.73 -31.73 -27.72
C THR A 149 -13.56 -30.45 -27.68
N GLY A 150 -12.89 -29.31 -27.55
CA GLY A 150 -13.49 -27.99 -27.66
C GLY A 150 -13.83 -27.60 -29.11
N THR A 151 -14.31 -26.38 -29.28
CA THR A 151 -14.69 -25.84 -30.58
C THR A 151 -13.54 -25.06 -31.22
N SER A 152 -13.85 -24.00 -31.97
CA SER A 152 -12.84 -23.16 -32.62
C SER A 152 -12.97 -21.70 -32.19
N GLY A 153 -13.61 -21.47 -31.06
CA GLY A 153 -13.67 -20.18 -30.38
C GLY A 153 -14.05 -20.44 -28.94
N ASP A 154 -13.96 -19.40 -28.13
CA ASP A 154 -13.95 -19.45 -26.66
C ASP A 154 -14.97 -20.45 -26.05
N ASP A 155 -14.43 -21.48 -25.43
CA ASP A 155 -15.13 -22.55 -24.75
C ASP A 155 -14.99 -22.42 -23.22
N THR A 156 -15.98 -22.95 -22.49
CA THR A 156 -15.87 -23.19 -21.06
C THR A 156 -16.04 -24.68 -20.84
N ILE A 157 -14.92 -25.39 -20.71
CA ILE A 157 -14.86 -26.84 -20.58
C ILE A 157 -14.82 -27.17 -19.10
N ASP A 158 -16.01 -27.44 -18.56
CA ASP A 158 -16.22 -27.90 -17.19
C ASP A 158 -17.14 -29.13 -17.19
N THR A 159 -17.53 -29.57 -16.00
CA THR A 159 -18.48 -30.67 -15.77
C THR A 159 -19.86 -30.48 -16.42
N THR A 160 -20.18 -29.27 -16.86
CA THR A 160 -21.41 -28.92 -17.58
C THR A 160 -21.24 -28.88 -19.09
N TYR A 161 -20.00 -28.96 -19.59
CA TYR A 161 -19.68 -28.98 -21.02
C TYR A 161 -20.44 -30.10 -21.75
N ALA A 162 -20.89 -29.76 -22.94
CA ALA A 162 -21.63 -30.62 -23.85
C ALA A 162 -21.41 -30.20 -25.32
N GLY A 163 -20.33 -29.44 -25.57
CA GLY A 163 -19.93 -29.00 -26.90
C GLY A 163 -19.17 -30.07 -27.66
N ASP A 164 -18.68 -31.08 -26.95
CA ASP A 164 -17.98 -32.22 -27.50
C ASP A 164 -18.85 -32.95 -28.56
N PRO A 165 -18.34 -33.14 -29.80
CA PRO A 165 -19.11 -33.76 -30.88
C PRO A 165 -19.42 -35.25 -30.64
N GLU A 166 -18.57 -35.94 -29.88
CA GLU A 166 -18.61 -37.38 -29.61
C GLU A 166 -19.44 -37.72 -28.35
N GLY A 167 -19.60 -36.76 -27.45
CA GLY A 167 -20.43 -36.81 -26.24
C GLY A 167 -19.66 -36.92 -24.92
N GLU A 168 -18.33 -36.82 -24.97
CA GLU A 168 -17.42 -36.81 -23.84
C GLU A 168 -17.67 -35.59 -22.93
N ARG A 169 -17.43 -35.75 -21.64
CA ARG A 169 -17.67 -34.72 -20.62
C ARG A 169 -16.63 -34.84 -19.54
N VAL A 170 -16.18 -33.69 -19.02
CA VAL A 170 -15.42 -33.62 -17.77
C VAL A 170 -16.24 -34.29 -16.69
N ASP A 171 -15.63 -35.21 -15.95
CA ASP A 171 -16.31 -35.86 -14.85
C ASP A 171 -16.17 -35.04 -13.55
N ASP A 172 -17.24 -34.98 -12.75
CA ASP A 172 -17.34 -33.98 -11.66
C ASP A 172 -16.91 -34.50 -10.29
N GLY A 173 -16.37 -35.73 -10.23
CA GLY A 173 -16.03 -36.35 -8.95
C GLY A 173 -17.21 -36.44 -7.95
N ILE A 174 -18.46 -36.10 -8.31
CA ILE A 174 -19.58 -36.06 -7.38
C ILE A 174 -19.92 -37.51 -7.02
N LEU A 175 -19.41 -37.88 -5.85
CA LEU A 175 -19.89 -39.00 -5.07
C LEU A 175 -21.39 -38.79 -4.83
N ASN A 176 -22.24 -39.39 -5.66
CA ASN A 176 -23.68 -39.42 -5.38
C ASN A 176 -23.89 -40.25 -4.10
N GLY A 177 -24.01 -39.54 -2.97
CA GLY A 177 -24.26 -40.11 -1.66
C GLY A 177 -25.59 -40.86 -1.66
N GLY A 178 -25.53 -42.18 -1.60
CA GLY A 178 -26.67 -43.07 -1.59
C GLY A 178 -26.93 -43.68 -0.22
N VAL A 179 -28.19 -44.02 0.04
CA VAL A 179 -28.56 -44.79 1.23
C VAL A 179 -29.35 -46.02 0.78
N PHE A 180 -28.89 -47.20 1.17
CA PHE A 180 -29.65 -48.43 1.04
C PHE A 180 -30.61 -48.55 2.21
N HIS A 181 -31.90 -48.32 1.95
CA HIS A 181 -32.93 -48.40 2.97
C HIS A 181 -33.47 -49.84 3.10
N TRP A 182 -33.40 -50.41 4.31
CA TRP A 182 -33.95 -51.75 4.55
C TRP A 182 -35.46 -51.84 4.30
N ASN A 183 -36.19 -50.74 4.51
CA ASN A 183 -37.62 -50.63 4.24
C ASN A 183 -37.99 -50.84 2.75
N ASP A 184 -37.06 -50.68 1.81
CA ASP A 184 -37.31 -50.85 0.37
C ASP A 184 -37.47 -52.33 -0.05
N LEU A 185 -37.12 -53.28 0.83
CA LEU A 185 -37.39 -54.71 0.62
C LEU A 185 -38.90 -55.04 0.62
N GLY A 186 -39.73 -54.12 1.11
CA GLY A 186 -41.17 -54.27 1.28
C GLY A 186 -41.56 -55.30 2.35
N ASN A 187 -42.78 -55.18 2.90
CA ASN A 187 -43.26 -55.98 4.05
C ASN A 187 -43.15 -57.50 3.81
N GLN A 188 -42.04 -58.09 4.22
CA GLN A 188 -41.85 -59.53 4.19
C GLN A 188 -42.46 -60.11 5.46
N THR A 189 -43.22 -61.20 5.36
CA THR A 189 -43.96 -61.78 6.51
C THR A 189 -43.36 -63.08 7.04
N ASN A 190 -42.14 -63.45 6.61
CA ASN A 190 -41.44 -64.64 7.12
C ASN A 190 -39.93 -64.38 7.26
N TYR A 191 -39.35 -64.99 8.29
CA TYR A 191 -37.91 -65.13 8.52
C TYR A 191 -37.13 -65.42 7.23
N MET A 192 -36.15 -64.56 6.92
CA MET A 192 -35.18 -64.70 5.84
C MET A 192 -34.12 -65.72 6.26
N ASN A 193 -33.82 -66.60 5.32
CA ASN A 193 -32.71 -67.54 5.34
C ASN A 193 -32.25 -67.53 3.87
N GLY A 194 -31.56 -66.45 3.47
CA GLY A 194 -31.43 -66.10 2.05
C GLY A 194 -30.75 -64.76 1.77
N SER A 195 -30.75 -64.40 0.49
CA SER A 195 -30.15 -63.19 -0.05
C SER A 195 -31.23 -62.19 -0.50
N GLY A 196 -30.89 -60.90 -0.51
CA GLY A 196 -31.69 -59.82 -1.07
C GLY A 196 -30.80 -58.83 -1.79
N SER A 197 -31.43 -57.86 -2.47
CA SER A 197 -30.74 -56.78 -3.16
C SER A 197 -31.47 -55.47 -2.88
N LEU A 198 -30.71 -54.43 -2.56
CA LEU A 198 -31.18 -53.06 -2.48
C LEU A 198 -30.49 -52.24 -3.56
N THR A 199 -31.19 -51.26 -4.12
CA THR A 199 -30.67 -50.39 -5.18
C THR A 199 -30.88 -48.94 -4.78
N SER A 200 -29.84 -48.12 -4.86
CA SER A 200 -29.85 -46.70 -4.51
C SER A 200 -28.77 -46.00 -5.33
N GLU A 201 -29.03 -44.80 -5.83
CA GLU A 201 -28.06 -43.97 -6.58
C GLU A 201 -27.20 -44.74 -7.61
N GLY A 202 -27.84 -45.56 -8.45
CA GLY A 202 -27.13 -46.31 -9.49
C GLY A 202 -26.30 -47.51 -8.98
N MET A 203 -26.18 -47.72 -7.68
CA MET A 203 -25.51 -48.88 -7.07
C MET A 203 -26.51 -49.93 -6.58
N THR A 204 -26.07 -51.19 -6.62
CA THR A 204 -26.79 -52.35 -6.07
C THR A 204 -25.96 -52.97 -4.95
N MET A 205 -26.54 -53.06 -3.75
CA MET A 205 -26.00 -53.88 -2.66
C MET A 205 -26.75 -55.21 -2.63
N ASN A 206 -26.06 -56.27 -3.02
CA ASN A 206 -26.50 -57.64 -2.84
C ASN A 206 -26.07 -58.12 -1.45
N PHE A 207 -27.01 -58.45 -0.59
CA PHE A 207 -26.67 -58.98 0.73
C PHE A 207 -27.11 -60.42 0.88
N ALA A 208 -26.35 -61.20 1.65
CA ALA A 208 -26.71 -62.55 2.04
C ALA A 208 -26.50 -62.74 3.53
N VAL A 209 -27.47 -63.33 4.21
CA VAL A 209 -27.36 -63.71 5.63
C VAL A 209 -27.34 -65.22 5.72
N VAL A 210 -26.31 -65.76 6.37
CA VAL A 210 -26.06 -67.20 6.51
C VAL A 210 -25.93 -67.56 7.99
N ASP A 211 -26.70 -68.57 8.40
CA ASP A 211 -26.53 -69.29 9.67
C ASP A 211 -25.31 -70.21 9.53
N ASP A 212 -24.41 -70.21 10.49
CA ASP A 212 -23.42 -71.30 10.58
C ASP A 212 -23.97 -72.53 11.37
N GLY A 213 -25.22 -72.45 11.84
CA GLY A 213 -26.03 -73.48 12.51
C GLY A 213 -27.10 -74.22 11.65
N THR A 214 -28.28 -74.52 12.21
CA THR A 214 -29.35 -75.34 11.57
C THR A 214 -30.79 -74.74 11.59
N GLY A 215 -30.93 -73.41 11.68
CA GLY A 215 -32.21 -72.69 11.92
C GLY A 215 -32.46 -71.45 11.05
N GLN A 216 -33.52 -70.67 11.33
CA GLN A 216 -33.96 -69.45 10.58
C GLN A 216 -33.38 -68.15 11.22
N ILE A 217 -33.01 -67.12 10.44
CA ILE A 217 -31.85 -66.24 10.79
C ILE A 217 -31.91 -64.71 10.53
N ALA A 218 -32.93 -64.13 9.91
CA ALA A 218 -33.10 -62.66 9.84
C ALA A 218 -34.57 -62.27 9.56
N TYR A 219 -35.04 -61.08 9.94
CA TYR A 219 -36.40 -60.61 9.58
C TYR A 219 -36.53 -59.08 9.61
N ASP A 220 -37.24 -58.51 8.63
CA ASP A 220 -37.70 -57.11 8.60
C ASP A 220 -38.97 -56.97 9.48
N PRO A 221 -38.95 -56.21 10.59
CA PRO A 221 -40.05 -56.16 11.55
C PRO A 221 -41.27 -55.34 11.10
N THR A 222 -41.28 -54.69 9.92
CA THR A 222 -42.34 -53.75 9.49
C THR A 222 -43.67 -54.42 9.12
N GLY A 223 -44.17 -55.31 9.98
CA GLY A 223 -45.47 -55.95 9.78
C GLY A 223 -46.13 -56.61 10.99
N ASN A 224 -45.44 -56.85 12.12
CA ASN A 224 -46.07 -57.63 13.20
C ASN A 224 -45.53 -57.34 14.62
N GLY A 225 -45.96 -56.23 15.22
CA GLY A 225 -46.47 -56.13 16.60
C GLY A 225 -45.70 -56.67 17.82
N ALA A 226 -44.46 -57.16 17.70
CA ALA A 226 -43.70 -57.69 18.86
C ALA A 226 -42.20 -57.37 18.88
N TYR A 227 -41.61 -56.90 17.76
CA TYR A 227 -40.19 -56.58 17.64
C TYR A 227 -39.97 -55.28 16.85
N ASN A 228 -40.87 -54.31 16.96
CA ASN A 228 -40.67 -53.00 16.33
C ASN A 228 -39.92 -52.10 17.32
N ALA A 229 -38.63 -51.87 17.08
CA ALA A 229 -37.79 -51.06 17.95
C ALA A 229 -36.98 -50.08 17.10
N ASN A 230 -37.15 -48.79 17.36
CA ASN A 230 -36.38 -47.73 16.72
C ASN A 230 -34.91 -47.93 17.10
N GLY A 231 -34.04 -47.97 16.09
CA GLY A 231 -32.59 -47.95 16.29
C GLY A 231 -32.14 -46.57 16.77
N TYR A 232 -31.00 -46.53 17.46
CA TYR A 232 -30.34 -45.25 17.75
C TYR A 232 -29.74 -44.68 16.45
N THR A 233 -30.01 -43.41 16.21
CA THR A 233 -29.30 -42.55 15.24
C THR A 233 -28.96 -41.24 15.92
N GLU A 234 -27.81 -40.66 15.60
CA GLU A 234 -27.36 -39.36 16.11
C GLU A 234 -27.99 -38.22 15.29
N SER A 235 -28.16 -37.05 15.91
CA SER A 235 -28.68 -35.88 15.20
C SER A 235 -27.74 -35.47 14.04
N GLY A 236 -28.24 -35.52 12.80
CA GLY A 236 -27.48 -35.17 11.60
C GLY A 236 -27.08 -36.36 10.73
N GLU A 237 -27.32 -37.59 11.20
CA GLU A 237 -27.10 -38.80 10.38
C GLU A 237 -28.21 -39.01 9.35
N VAL A 238 -27.84 -39.63 8.22
CA VAL A 238 -28.73 -39.90 7.08
C VAL A 238 -29.60 -41.14 7.27
N PHE A 239 -29.39 -41.93 8.33
CA PHE A 239 -30.11 -43.19 8.58
C PHE A 239 -31.54 -42.94 9.08
N ASP A 240 -32.53 -43.67 8.54
CA ASP A 240 -33.89 -43.66 9.09
C ASP A 240 -33.95 -44.56 10.35
N PRO A 241 -34.26 -44.03 11.55
CA PRO A 241 -34.33 -44.84 12.78
C PRO A 241 -35.46 -45.88 12.76
N ASP A 242 -36.43 -45.75 11.85
CA ASP A 242 -37.51 -46.72 11.62
C ASP A 242 -37.17 -47.72 10.48
N SER A 243 -35.98 -47.62 9.87
CA SER A 243 -35.46 -48.55 8.84
C SER A 243 -34.26 -49.32 9.37
N THR A 244 -34.52 -50.52 9.90
CA THR A 244 -33.48 -51.36 10.51
C THR A 244 -33.67 -52.83 10.21
N MET A 245 -32.56 -53.56 10.11
CA MET A 245 -32.55 -55.01 9.95
C MET A 245 -32.12 -55.70 11.25
N PHE A 246 -32.96 -56.62 11.73
CA PHE A 246 -32.64 -57.41 12.92
C PHE A 246 -31.79 -58.65 12.57
N LEU A 247 -30.61 -58.73 13.16
CA LEU A 247 -29.61 -59.78 12.97
C LEU A 247 -29.57 -60.67 14.22
N PHE A 248 -29.86 -61.97 14.09
CA PHE A 248 -29.89 -62.90 15.23
C PHE A 248 -29.56 -64.35 14.83
N GLY A 249 -29.04 -65.15 15.76
CA GLY A 249 -28.78 -66.60 15.57
C GLY A 249 -29.84 -67.52 16.21
N ASP A 250 -30.08 -68.72 15.65
CA ASP A 250 -31.06 -69.69 16.21
C ASP A 250 -30.46 -70.59 17.31
N ARG A 251 -31.21 -70.73 18.41
CA ARG A 251 -30.96 -71.72 19.46
C ARG A 251 -31.58 -73.07 19.11
N GLY A 252 -30.85 -73.90 18.36
CA GLY A 252 -31.38 -75.17 17.83
C GLY A 252 -30.78 -76.49 18.35
N ALA A 253 -29.49 -76.59 18.73
CA ALA A 253 -28.84 -77.92 18.82
C ALA A 253 -27.86 -78.20 19.98
N GLY A 254 -27.53 -77.22 20.83
CA GLY A 254 -26.64 -77.48 21.98
C GLY A 254 -25.16 -77.68 21.62
N ASP A 255 -24.74 -77.10 20.49
CA ASP A 255 -23.39 -77.01 19.96
C ASP A 255 -22.65 -75.70 20.34
N GLY A 256 -23.38 -74.67 20.80
CA GLY A 256 -22.78 -73.55 21.55
C GLY A 256 -22.23 -72.42 20.69
N ALA A 257 -22.83 -72.14 19.54
CA ALA A 257 -22.62 -70.90 18.80
C ALA A 257 -23.98 -70.43 18.25
N ASP A 258 -24.48 -69.28 18.74
CA ASP A 258 -25.60 -68.56 18.16
C ASP A 258 -24.97 -67.48 17.25
N THR A 259 -24.45 -67.91 16.11
CA THR A 259 -23.61 -67.12 15.20
C THR A 259 -24.25 -66.95 13.83
N MET A 260 -24.04 -65.79 13.23
CA MET A 260 -24.45 -65.51 11.85
C MET A 260 -23.34 -64.78 11.11
N THR A 261 -23.30 -64.95 9.78
CA THR A 261 -22.47 -64.16 8.88
C THR A 261 -23.37 -63.45 7.86
N MET A 262 -23.21 -62.14 7.73
CA MET A 262 -23.83 -61.32 6.71
C MET A 262 -22.76 -60.86 5.73
N THR A 263 -22.99 -61.04 4.44
CA THR A 263 -22.18 -60.43 3.37
C THR A 263 -22.98 -59.33 2.69
N MET A 264 -22.31 -58.26 2.30
CA MET A 264 -22.83 -57.18 1.47
C MET A 264 -21.85 -57.01 0.32
N ASP A 265 -22.28 -57.29 -0.90
CA ASP A 265 -21.51 -57.18 -2.14
C ASP A 265 -22.08 -56.03 -2.96
N PHE A 266 -21.24 -55.06 -3.30
CA PHE A 266 -21.61 -53.88 -4.08
C PHE A 266 -21.32 -54.11 -5.57
N SER A 267 -22.10 -53.46 -6.43
CA SER A 267 -21.93 -53.49 -7.88
C SER A 267 -22.73 -52.35 -8.52
N ALA A 268 -22.27 -51.80 -9.63
CA ALA A 268 -23.03 -50.84 -10.41
C ALA A 268 -24.30 -51.50 -11.00
N THR A 269 -25.42 -50.77 -11.03
CA THR A 269 -26.72 -51.31 -11.50
C THR A 269 -26.74 -51.46 -13.02
N THR A 270 -25.92 -50.69 -13.74
CA THR A 270 -25.74 -50.73 -15.19
C THR A 270 -24.29 -50.39 -15.56
N PRO A 271 -23.61 -51.14 -16.44
CA PRO A 271 -22.24 -50.80 -16.88
C PRO A 271 -22.12 -49.48 -17.67
N ALA A 272 -23.24 -48.85 -18.05
CA ALA A 272 -23.29 -47.59 -18.79
C ALA A 272 -23.50 -46.36 -17.89
N SER A 273 -23.44 -46.52 -16.56
CA SER A 273 -23.58 -45.41 -15.62
C SER A 273 -22.25 -44.72 -15.30
N GLY A 274 -21.13 -45.13 -15.91
CA GLY A 274 -19.79 -44.71 -15.53
C GLY A 274 -19.33 -45.25 -14.16
N LEU A 275 -20.24 -45.57 -13.23
CA LEU A 275 -19.91 -46.08 -11.89
C LEU A 275 -19.11 -47.41 -11.88
N SER A 276 -18.12 -47.47 -10.99
CA SER A 276 -17.35 -48.65 -10.60
C SER A 276 -18.19 -49.67 -9.80
N ASP A 277 -17.72 -50.91 -9.72
CA ASP A 277 -18.33 -51.96 -8.87
C ASP A 277 -17.95 -51.85 -7.38
N GLU A 278 -17.23 -50.80 -7.00
CA GLU A 278 -16.86 -50.49 -5.62
C GLU A 278 -17.64 -49.28 -5.12
N VAL A 279 -17.70 -49.09 -3.81
CA VAL A 279 -18.26 -47.91 -3.17
C VAL A 279 -17.26 -47.31 -2.18
N ARG A 280 -17.38 -46.02 -1.88
CA ARG A 280 -16.57 -45.31 -0.88
C ARG A 280 -17.42 -44.84 0.29
N ASN A 281 -16.76 -44.40 1.37
CA ASN A 281 -17.36 -43.82 2.57
C ASN A 281 -18.57 -44.58 3.14
N VAL A 282 -18.49 -45.92 3.16
CA VAL A 282 -19.58 -46.75 3.66
C VAL A 282 -19.77 -46.53 5.16
N SER A 283 -20.98 -46.17 5.56
CA SER A 283 -21.34 -45.93 6.95
C SER A 283 -22.65 -46.60 7.35
N PHE A 284 -22.67 -47.22 8.54
CA PHE A 284 -23.89 -47.78 9.14
C PHE A 284 -23.71 -47.96 10.65
N ARG A 285 -24.84 -48.09 11.36
CA ARG A 285 -24.88 -48.39 12.79
C ARG A 285 -25.29 -49.83 13.05
N LEU A 286 -24.69 -50.41 14.09
CA LEU A 286 -25.17 -51.63 14.75
C LEU A 286 -25.62 -51.25 16.16
N ASN A 287 -26.90 -51.50 16.46
CA ASN A 287 -27.57 -51.11 17.68
C ASN A 287 -27.87 -52.33 18.55
N ASP A 288 -28.03 -52.07 19.86
CA ASP A 288 -28.25 -53.09 20.89
C ASP A 288 -27.04 -54.00 21.16
N LEU A 289 -25.80 -53.49 21.03
CA LEU A 289 -24.61 -54.24 21.45
C LEU A 289 -24.50 -54.25 22.97
N ASP A 290 -24.88 -55.36 23.60
CA ASP A 290 -25.02 -55.40 25.04
C ASP A 290 -24.56 -56.73 25.69
N GLN A 291 -24.51 -56.71 27.01
CA GLN A 291 -24.08 -57.83 27.83
C GLN A 291 -24.93 -57.92 29.08
N VAL A 292 -25.55 -59.09 29.24
CA VAL A 292 -26.24 -59.48 30.47
C VAL A 292 -25.52 -60.67 31.09
N ALA A 293 -24.94 -60.48 32.27
CA ALA A 293 -24.16 -61.50 32.95
C ALA A 293 -24.93 -62.82 33.15
N GLY A 294 -24.45 -63.91 32.53
CA GLY A 294 -25.09 -65.23 32.55
C GLY A 294 -26.27 -65.38 31.58
N GLY A 295 -26.56 -64.34 30.79
CA GLY A 295 -27.56 -64.28 29.71
C GLY A 295 -26.88 -64.39 28.35
N PHE A 296 -26.47 -63.26 27.78
CA PHE A 296 -25.88 -63.13 26.44
C PHE A 296 -24.72 -62.11 26.46
N THR A 297 -23.92 -62.07 25.40
CA THR A 297 -22.92 -61.02 25.14
C THR A 297 -22.75 -60.91 23.64
N ASP A 298 -23.04 -59.72 23.10
CA ASP A 298 -22.94 -59.44 21.68
C ASP A 298 -21.48 -59.20 21.28
N VAL A 299 -21.01 -59.95 20.29
CA VAL A 299 -19.67 -59.84 19.72
C VAL A 299 -19.82 -59.73 18.21
N ILE A 300 -19.25 -58.67 17.62
CA ILE A 300 -19.34 -58.40 16.18
C ILE A 300 -17.93 -58.29 15.62
N THR A 301 -17.66 -58.97 14.50
CA THR A 301 -16.43 -58.77 13.73
C THR A 301 -16.78 -58.31 12.33
N ILE A 302 -16.16 -57.22 11.87
CA ILE A 302 -16.42 -56.65 10.54
C ILE A 302 -15.15 -56.71 9.70
N ARG A 303 -15.24 -57.10 8.44
CA ARG A 303 -14.15 -57.03 7.47
C ARG A 303 -14.69 -56.44 6.18
N ALA A 304 -13.90 -55.62 5.51
CA ALA A 304 -14.21 -55.07 4.20
C ALA A 304 -13.11 -55.44 3.20
N TYR A 305 -13.46 -55.57 1.93
CA TYR A 305 -12.52 -55.92 0.87
C TYR A 305 -12.76 -55.08 -0.38
N ASP A 306 -11.67 -54.73 -1.06
CA ASP A 306 -11.69 -54.13 -2.40
C ASP A 306 -12.01 -55.18 -3.48
N ALA A 307 -12.16 -54.76 -4.74
CA ALA A 307 -12.46 -55.62 -5.89
C ALA A 307 -11.35 -56.63 -6.21
N LEU A 308 -10.12 -56.36 -5.75
CA LEU A 308 -8.97 -57.26 -5.86
C LEU A 308 -8.91 -58.28 -4.71
N GLY A 309 -9.77 -58.14 -3.69
CA GLY A 309 -9.87 -59.00 -2.52
C GLY A 309 -8.89 -58.66 -1.40
N ASN A 310 -8.27 -57.48 -1.39
CA ASN A 310 -7.46 -56.99 -0.27
C ASN A 310 -8.34 -56.43 0.84
N GLU A 311 -7.93 -56.60 2.10
CA GLU A 311 -8.71 -56.13 3.26
C GLU A 311 -8.59 -54.60 3.39
N VAL A 312 -9.72 -53.91 3.45
CA VAL A 312 -9.85 -52.45 3.62
C VAL A 312 -10.01 -52.13 5.10
N PRO A 313 -9.28 -51.13 5.65
CA PRO A 313 -9.41 -50.74 7.06
C PRO A 313 -10.84 -50.32 7.44
N VAL A 314 -11.33 -50.83 8.57
CA VAL A 314 -12.65 -50.49 9.13
C VAL A 314 -12.46 -49.62 10.38
N ALA A 315 -13.03 -48.42 10.37
CA ALA A 315 -13.03 -47.53 11.52
C ALA A 315 -14.31 -47.73 12.37
N PHE A 316 -14.13 -47.75 13.69
CA PHE A 316 -15.20 -47.98 14.65
C PHE A 316 -15.25 -46.82 15.65
N ASP A 317 -16.40 -46.15 15.75
CA ASP A 317 -16.69 -45.24 16.86
C ASP A 317 -17.44 -46.01 17.94
N ILE A 318 -16.69 -46.43 18.97
CA ILE A 318 -17.20 -47.27 20.07
C ILE A 318 -17.71 -46.42 21.24
N ALA A 319 -18.83 -46.83 21.81
CA ALA A 319 -19.37 -46.23 23.02
C ALA A 319 -18.76 -46.81 24.31
N ALA A 320 -19.02 -46.15 25.45
CA ALA A 320 -18.45 -46.53 26.75
C ALA A 320 -18.84 -47.95 27.24
N SER A 321 -19.94 -48.51 26.73
CA SER A 321 -20.38 -49.88 27.04
C SER A 321 -19.87 -50.91 26.03
N GLN A 322 -18.88 -50.58 25.20
CA GLN A 322 -18.29 -51.46 24.19
C GLN A 322 -16.78 -51.57 24.37
N SER A 323 -16.17 -52.59 23.77
CA SER A 323 -14.72 -52.75 23.71
C SER A 323 -14.28 -53.20 22.32
N LEU A 324 -13.16 -52.68 21.83
CA LEU A 324 -12.61 -52.96 20.51
C LEU A 324 -11.29 -53.74 20.63
N SER A 325 -11.13 -54.81 19.85
CA SER A 325 -9.88 -55.56 19.72
C SER A 325 -9.70 -56.02 18.27
N GLY A 326 -8.84 -55.34 17.51
CA GLY A 326 -8.77 -55.52 16.05
C GLY A 326 -10.09 -55.08 15.43
N ASN A 327 -10.65 -55.87 14.52
CA ASN A 327 -11.95 -55.58 13.91
C ASN A 327 -13.15 -56.18 14.68
N THR A 328 -12.94 -56.59 15.93
CA THR A 328 -13.98 -57.20 16.78
C THR A 328 -14.42 -56.23 17.87
N VAL A 329 -15.72 -55.90 17.89
CA VAL A 329 -16.38 -55.10 18.93
C VAL A 329 -17.22 -56.01 19.84
N THR A 330 -17.10 -55.84 21.15
CA THR A 330 -17.84 -56.62 22.15
C THR A 330 -18.63 -55.71 23.08
N GLY A 331 -19.91 -56.02 23.27
CA GLY A 331 -20.77 -55.39 24.28
C GLY A 331 -20.31 -55.73 25.70
N THR A 332 -20.29 -54.73 26.59
CA THR A 332 -19.80 -54.86 27.98
C THR A 332 -20.74 -54.26 29.02
N GLY A 333 -21.82 -53.59 28.60
CA GLY A 333 -22.87 -53.04 29.46
C GLY A 333 -24.26 -53.55 29.04
N SER A 334 -25.27 -53.32 29.87
CA SER A 334 -26.67 -53.64 29.51
C SER A 334 -27.32 -52.40 28.91
N THR A 335 -27.76 -52.51 27.66
CA THR A 335 -28.35 -51.43 26.86
C THR A 335 -29.62 -51.93 26.16
N ASN A 336 -30.28 -51.07 25.40
CA ASN A 336 -31.39 -51.42 24.51
C ASN A 336 -31.15 -50.78 23.13
N THR A 337 -31.96 -51.16 22.13
CA THR A 337 -31.84 -50.71 20.72
C THR A 337 -31.74 -49.20 20.48
N GLY A 338 -32.34 -48.38 21.34
CA GLY A 338 -32.33 -46.91 21.23
C GLY A 338 -31.33 -46.20 22.14
N ASP A 339 -30.47 -46.94 22.85
CA ASP A 339 -29.46 -46.36 23.74
C ASP A 339 -28.17 -46.09 22.96
N GLN A 340 -27.71 -44.83 22.92
CA GLN A 340 -26.42 -44.42 22.31
C GLN A 340 -25.25 -45.31 22.76
N ASN A 341 -25.24 -45.71 24.04
CA ASN A 341 -24.16 -46.52 24.60
C ASN A 341 -24.12 -47.97 24.07
N GLY A 342 -25.20 -48.45 23.46
CA GLY A 342 -25.30 -49.75 22.80
C GLY A 342 -25.23 -49.65 21.27
N SER A 343 -24.95 -48.47 20.72
CA SER A 343 -24.85 -48.21 19.29
C SER A 343 -23.38 -48.12 18.87
N LEU A 344 -23.01 -48.80 17.79
CA LEU A 344 -21.69 -48.79 17.17
C LEU A 344 -21.82 -48.13 15.81
N LEU A 345 -21.12 -47.02 15.55
CA LEU A 345 -20.99 -46.45 14.21
C LEU A 345 -19.77 -47.07 13.53
N VAL A 346 -19.98 -47.57 12.32
CA VAL A 346 -18.95 -48.19 11.48
C VAL A 346 -18.74 -47.28 10.27
N ASN A 347 -17.49 -46.93 9.99
CA ASN A 347 -17.10 -46.11 8.84
C ASN A 347 -15.98 -46.81 8.05
N ILE A 348 -16.11 -46.85 6.72
CA ILE A 348 -15.15 -47.52 5.83
C ILE A 348 -14.91 -46.62 4.62
N ALA A 349 -13.73 -46.01 4.53
CA ALA A 349 -13.43 -45.01 3.48
C ALA A 349 -13.47 -45.60 2.05
N GLY A 350 -13.09 -46.87 1.89
CA GLY A 350 -13.08 -47.56 0.60
C GLY A 350 -11.84 -47.27 -0.26
N PRO A 351 -11.85 -47.71 -1.53
CA PRO A 351 -12.94 -48.39 -2.24
C PRO A 351 -13.28 -49.77 -1.62
N VAL A 352 -14.56 -50.14 -1.59
CA VAL A 352 -15.07 -51.39 -1.02
C VAL A 352 -15.97 -52.10 -2.03
N ALA A 353 -15.60 -53.32 -2.41
CA ALA A 353 -16.46 -54.22 -3.20
C ALA A 353 -17.34 -55.10 -2.30
N SER A 354 -16.87 -55.46 -1.10
CA SER A 354 -17.65 -56.32 -0.20
C SER A 354 -17.37 -56.09 1.29
N ILE A 355 -18.40 -56.29 2.12
CA ILE A 355 -18.32 -56.25 3.58
C ILE A 355 -18.86 -57.55 4.16
N VAL A 356 -18.16 -58.08 5.15
CA VAL A 356 -18.55 -59.28 5.90
C VAL A 356 -18.70 -58.92 7.37
N ILE A 357 -19.89 -59.13 7.92
CA ILE A 357 -20.24 -58.93 9.33
C ILE A 357 -20.50 -60.30 9.95
N ASP A 358 -19.67 -60.70 10.91
CA ASP A 358 -19.86 -61.87 11.75
C ASP A 358 -20.43 -61.43 13.10
N TYR A 359 -21.62 -61.90 13.48
CA TYR A 359 -22.21 -61.67 14.81
C TYR A 359 -22.24 -62.97 15.61
N ASP A 360 -21.78 -62.91 16.86
CA ASP A 360 -21.71 -64.01 17.82
C ASP A 360 -22.33 -63.59 19.16
N ASN A 361 -23.38 -64.29 19.58
CA ASN A 361 -23.87 -64.23 20.95
C ASN A 361 -23.22 -65.32 21.80
N THR A 362 -22.25 -64.92 22.63
CA THR A 362 -21.45 -65.88 23.42
C THR A 362 -22.13 -66.42 24.69
N GLY A 363 -23.46 -66.26 24.84
CA GLY A 363 -24.22 -66.67 26.02
C GLY A 363 -25.18 -67.86 25.86
N THR A 364 -26.28 -67.85 26.62
CA THR A 364 -27.24 -68.95 26.78
C THR A 364 -28.71 -68.57 26.56
N SER A 365 -28.99 -67.29 26.34
CA SER A 365 -30.30 -66.74 25.97
C SER A 365 -30.24 -66.14 24.57
N THR A 366 -31.31 -66.32 23.80
CA THR A 366 -31.47 -65.72 22.47
C THR A 366 -31.41 -64.20 22.55
N GLN A 367 -30.59 -63.59 21.68
CA GLN A 367 -30.41 -62.16 21.51
C GLN A 367 -30.01 -61.88 20.05
N GLY A 368 -30.08 -60.62 19.63
CA GLY A 368 -29.65 -60.14 18.32
C GLY A 368 -29.39 -58.64 18.35
N VAL A 369 -28.86 -58.11 17.26
CA VAL A 369 -28.54 -56.68 17.08
C VAL A 369 -29.35 -56.08 15.93
N TRP A 370 -29.41 -54.76 15.89
CA TRP A 370 -30.19 -54.02 14.91
C TRP A 370 -29.29 -53.18 14.02
N MET A 371 -29.23 -53.49 12.73
CA MET A 371 -28.46 -52.70 11.77
C MET A 371 -29.30 -51.57 11.21
N SER A 372 -28.78 -50.34 11.19
CA SER A 372 -29.40 -49.22 10.46
C SER A 372 -29.28 -49.42 8.95
N ASP A 373 -29.89 -48.52 8.19
CA ASP A 373 -29.56 -48.31 6.78
C ASP A 373 -28.06 -48.16 6.55
N VAL A 374 -27.64 -48.44 5.31
CA VAL A 374 -26.23 -48.38 4.89
C VAL A 374 -26.06 -47.19 3.94
N ALA A 375 -25.34 -46.17 4.38
CA ALA A 375 -24.94 -45.05 3.56
C ALA A 375 -23.64 -45.39 2.82
N PHE A 376 -23.47 -44.86 1.62
CA PHE A 376 -22.29 -45.05 0.79
C PHE A 376 -22.18 -43.92 -0.23
N ASP A 377 -21.00 -43.82 -0.83
CA ASP A 377 -20.74 -42.95 -1.97
C ASP A 377 -20.45 -43.81 -3.21
N ALA A 378 -21.19 -43.58 -4.29
CA ALA A 378 -20.95 -44.27 -5.56
C ALA A 378 -19.63 -43.76 -6.19
N SER A 379 -18.73 -44.64 -6.61
CA SER A 379 -17.44 -44.26 -7.21
C SER A 379 -17.39 -44.45 -8.72
N TYR A 380 -16.69 -43.59 -9.46
CA TYR A 380 -16.32 -43.77 -10.87
C TYR A 380 -14.88 -44.38 -10.99
N PRO A 381 -14.57 -45.15 -12.06
CA PRO A 381 -13.35 -45.95 -12.18
C PRO A 381 -12.13 -45.21 -12.76
N ASP A 382 -12.29 -44.09 -13.47
CA ASP A 382 -11.25 -43.14 -13.88
C ASP A 382 -11.84 -41.76 -13.62
N TYR A 383 -11.06 -40.88 -12.99
CA TYR A 383 -11.33 -39.44 -12.96
C TYR A 383 -10.39 -38.71 -13.95
N ASP A 384 -9.36 -39.41 -14.47
CA ASP A 384 -8.37 -38.87 -15.40
C ASP A 384 -9.02 -38.54 -16.77
N ASP A 385 -9.08 -37.26 -17.11
CA ASP A 385 -9.61 -36.71 -18.35
C ASP A 385 -8.48 -36.33 -19.34
N VAL A 386 -8.80 -36.36 -20.64
CA VAL A 386 -7.94 -35.79 -21.69
C VAL A 386 -8.73 -34.70 -22.40
N ILE A 387 -8.24 -33.46 -22.34
CA ILE A 387 -8.93 -32.28 -22.88
C ILE A 387 -8.09 -31.65 -24.00
N GLU A 388 -8.71 -31.39 -25.16
CA GLU A 388 -8.14 -30.60 -26.26
C GLU A 388 -9.09 -29.42 -26.54
N ALA A 389 -8.82 -28.24 -25.99
CA ALA A 389 -9.75 -27.10 -26.03
C ALA A 389 -9.82 -26.42 -27.41
N GLY A 390 -8.67 -26.26 -28.08
CA GLY A 390 -8.62 -25.98 -29.51
C GLY A 390 -8.16 -24.57 -29.85
N ASP A 391 -8.96 -23.85 -30.65
CA ASP A 391 -8.68 -22.43 -30.93
C ASP A 391 -9.68 -21.59 -30.09
N GLY A 392 -9.27 -20.51 -29.45
CA GLY A 392 -10.14 -19.67 -28.62
C GLY A 392 -9.45 -19.24 -27.34
N ASP A 393 -10.01 -18.27 -26.62
CA ASP A 393 -9.58 -18.00 -25.26
C ASP A 393 -10.44 -18.88 -24.33
N ASP A 394 -9.94 -20.06 -23.96
CA ASP A 394 -10.74 -21.11 -23.32
C ASP A 394 -10.58 -21.11 -21.78
N ILE A 395 -11.65 -21.49 -21.07
CA ILE A 395 -11.63 -21.72 -19.61
C ILE A 395 -11.85 -23.20 -19.36
N ILE A 396 -10.89 -23.86 -18.73
CA ILE A 396 -10.89 -25.32 -18.52
C ILE A 396 -10.84 -25.61 -17.03
N ASP A 397 -11.76 -26.45 -16.55
CA ASP A 397 -11.75 -27.03 -15.20
C ASP A 397 -11.87 -28.55 -15.36
N ALA A 398 -10.76 -29.26 -15.12
CA ALA A 398 -10.66 -30.71 -15.32
C ALA A 398 -11.08 -31.52 -14.07
N GLY A 399 -11.16 -30.87 -12.90
CA GLY A 399 -11.80 -31.46 -11.72
C GLY A 399 -10.88 -32.35 -10.87
N LEU A 400 -11.17 -33.65 -10.82
CA LEU A 400 -10.38 -34.63 -10.05
C LEU A 400 -9.70 -35.56 -11.03
N GLY A 401 -8.57 -36.17 -10.66
CA GLY A 401 -7.91 -37.16 -11.51
C GLY A 401 -6.55 -36.66 -11.96
N ASP A 402 -5.72 -37.55 -12.52
CA ASP A 402 -4.44 -37.15 -13.11
C ASP A 402 -4.70 -36.78 -14.59
N ASP A 403 -4.99 -35.51 -14.86
CA ASP A 403 -5.54 -35.05 -16.15
C ASP A 403 -4.46 -34.70 -17.18
N ILE A 404 -4.85 -34.68 -18.46
CA ILE A 404 -4.02 -34.19 -19.57
C ILE A 404 -4.77 -33.11 -20.33
N ILE A 405 -4.31 -31.87 -20.24
CA ILE A 405 -5.01 -30.70 -20.74
C ILE A 405 -4.15 -29.98 -21.79
N TYR A 406 -4.74 -29.73 -22.96
CA TYR A 406 -4.18 -28.90 -24.02
C TYR A 406 -5.11 -27.71 -24.28
N GLY A 407 -4.66 -26.49 -23.95
CA GLY A 407 -5.38 -25.25 -24.26
C GLY A 407 -5.47 -25.02 -25.77
N GLY A 408 -4.32 -24.94 -26.42
CA GLY A 408 -4.22 -24.90 -27.88
C GLY A 408 -3.75 -23.53 -28.37
N THR A 409 -4.64 -22.73 -28.96
CA THR A 409 -4.29 -21.37 -29.39
C THR A 409 -5.29 -20.35 -28.86
N GLY A 410 -4.79 -19.20 -28.41
CA GLY A 410 -5.57 -18.19 -27.70
C GLY A 410 -5.05 -18.09 -26.27
N ASN A 411 -5.66 -17.24 -25.47
CA ASN A 411 -5.24 -17.04 -24.08
C ASN A 411 -6.11 -17.91 -23.17
N ASP A 412 -5.59 -19.08 -22.81
CA ASP A 412 -6.35 -20.08 -22.07
C ASP A 412 -6.18 -19.95 -20.56
N THR A 413 -7.20 -20.30 -19.78
CA THR A 413 -7.14 -20.42 -18.32
C THR A 413 -7.43 -21.86 -17.92
N ILE A 414 -6.45 -22.51 -17.29
CA ILE A 414 -6.50 -23.94 -16.96
C ILE A 414 -6.55 -24.12 -15.44
N MET A 415 -7.58 -24.80 -14.96
CA MET A 415 -7.69 -25.38 -13.62
C MET A 415 -7.56 -26.90 -13.75
N GLY A 416 -6.38 -27.44 -13.44
CA GLY A 416 -6.14 -28.89 -13.42
C GLY A 416 -6.93 -29.59 -12.30
N GLY A 417 -6.95 -28.96 -11.12
CA GLY A 417 -7.72 -29.45 -9.99
C GLY A 417 -6.92 -30.43 -9.12
N LEU A 418 -7.55 -31.51 -8.68
CA LEU A 418 -6.95 -32.48 -7.76
C LEU A 418 -6.33 -33.66 -8.51
N GLY A 419 -5.01 -33.70 -8.58
CA GLY A 419 -4.31 -34.82 -9.19
C GLY A 419 -2.84 -34.53 -9.40
N ALA A 420 -2.20 -35.33 -10.25
CA ALA A 420 -0.92 -34.99 -10.84
C ALA A 420 -1.11 -34.71 -12.34
N ASP A 421 -1.38 -33.44 -12.66
CA ASP A 421 -1.91 -33.04 -13.96
C ASP A 421 -0.81 -32.70 -14.97
N GLN A 422 -1.16 -32.78 -16.25
CA GLN A 422 -0.32 -32.37 -17.36
C GLN A 422 -0.96 -31.19 -18.10
N ASN A 423 -0.54 -29.98 -17.76
CA ASN A 423 -1.12 -28.73 -18.22
C ASN A 423 -0.29 -28.12 -19.35
N TYR A 424 -0.82 -28.04 -20.57
CA TYR A 424 -0.16 -27.44 -21.72
C TYR A 424 -1.00 -26.28 -22.27
N GLY A 425 -0.57 -25.03 -22.07
CA GLY A 425 -1.29 -23.84 -22.56
C GLY A 425 -1.28 -23.79 -24.08
N GLY A 426 -0.13 -23.50 -24.69
CA GLY A 426 0.03 -23.63 -26.13
C GLY A 426 0.59 -22.37 -26.78
N ILE A 427 -0.21 -21.70 -27.62
CA ILE A 427 0.14 -20.42 -28.26
C ILE A 427 -0.82 -19.35 -27.74
N GLY A 428 -0.29 -18.36 -27.04
CA GLY A 428 -1.03 -17.25 -26.48
C GLY A 428 -0.45 -16.92 -25.11
N GLN A 429 -1.16 -16.12 -24.32
CA GLN A 429 -0.85 -15.91 -22.91
C GLN A 429 -1.73 -16.83 -22.09
N ASP A 430 -1.16 -17.93 -21.61
CA ASP A 430 -1.90 -19.00 -20.95
C ASP A 430 -1.70 -18.96 -19.43
N THR A 431 -2.79 -19.10 -18.67
CA THR A 431 -2.80 -18.98 -17.20
C THR A 431 -3.14 -20.32 -16.54
N LEU A 432 -2.36 -20.69 -15.52
CA LEU A 432 -2.64 -21.84 -14.65
C LEU A 432 -3.26 -21.34 -13.34
N ASP A 433 -4.49 -21.76 -13.05
CA ASP A 433 -5.28 -21.26 -11.92
C ASP A 433 -5.34 -22.27 -10.77
N TYR A 434 -4.72 -21.90 -9.64
CA TYR A 434 -4.72 -22.66 -8.38
C TYR A 434 -5.56 -22.01 -7.28
N SER A 435 -6.40 -21.03 -7.59
CA SER A 435 -7.24 -20.32 -6.60
C SER A 435 -8.17 -21.26 -5.81
N GLY A 436 -8.52 -22.41 -6.39
CA GLY A 436 -9.29 -23.46 -5.71
C GLY A 436 -8.52 -24.34 -4.71
N SER A 437 -7.20 -24.19 -4.61
CA SER A 437 -6.33 -25.03 -3.79
C SER A 437 -6.55 -24.83 -2.29
N ASP A 438 -6.49 -25.91 -1.50
CA ASP A 438 -6.70 -25.87 -0.04
C ASP A 438 -5.40 -25.69 0.78
N ALA A 439 -4.30 -25.39 0.09
CA ALA A 439 -2.99 -25.06 0.65
C ALA A 439 -2.11 -24.35 -0.39
N GLY A 440 -1.08 -23.65 0.09
CA GLY A 440 -0.12 -22.95 -0.76
C GLY A 440 0.59 -23.87 -1.77
N VAL A 441 0.83 -23.32 -2.95
CA VAL A 441 1.46 -23.89 -4.13
C VAL A 441 2.84 -23.27 -4.37
N ASN A 442 3.73 -24.07 -4.94
CA ASN A 442 5.07 -23.67 -5.32
C ASN A 442 5.28 -24.08 -6.78
N VAL A 443 5.26 -23.07 -7.64
CA VAL A 443 5.32 -23.19 -9.09
C VAL A 443 6.53 -22.42 -9.58
N ASN A 444 7.39 -23.10 -10.33
CA ASN A 444 8.55 -22.49 -10.97
C ASN A 444 8.58 -22.89 -12.44
N LEU A 445 8.21 -21.94 -13.31
CA LEU A 445 8.10 -22.14 -14.76
C LEU A 445 9.48 -22.33 -15.40
N ALA A 446 10.52 -21.66 -14.90
CA ALA A 446 11.89 -21.83 -15.40
C ALA A 446 12.44 -23.27 -15.24
N THR A 447 12.01 -23.99 -14.20
CA THR A 447 12.49 -25.35 -13.88
C THR A 447 11.44 -26.45 -14.07
N ASN A 448 10.20 -26.09 -14.42
CA ASN A 448 9.03 -26.97 -14.45
C ASN A 448 8.86 -27.74 -13.14
N THR A 449 8.88 -27.01 -12.02
CA THR A 449 8.63 -27.56 -10.69
C THR A 449 7.25 -27.12 -10.23
N TYR A 450 6.40 -28.08 -9.86
CA TYR A 450 5.06 -27.87 -9.32
C TYR A 450 4.94 -28.70 -8.05
N SER A 451 4.56 -28.09 -6.93
CA SER A 451 4.40 -28.76 -5.65
C SER A 451 3.53 -27.96 -4.68
N GLY A 452 3.01 -28.61 -3.63
CA GLY A 452 2.10 -27.93 -2.68
C GLY A 452 0.69 -27.90 -3.22
N GLY A 453 -0.30 -27.87 -2.31
CA GLY A 453 -1.72 -27.83 -2.68
C GLY A 453 -2.13 -28.74 -3.83
N TYR A 454 -2.84 -28.15 -4.78
CA TYR A 454 -3.26 -28.79 -6.04
C TYR A 454 -2.11 -28.95 -7.05
N ALA A 455 -1.08 -28.10 -7.00
CA ALA A 455 0.12 -28.23 -7.85
C ALA A 455 0.98 -29.50 -7.57
N ALA A 456 0.59 -30.34 -6.62
CA ALA A 456 1.39 -31.41 -6.06
C ALA A 456 1.52 -32.65 -6.96
N GLY A 457 2.41 -32.59 -7.95
CA GLY A 457 2.66 -33.69 -8.88
C GLY A 457 2.54 -33.27 -10.34
N ASP A 458 2.00 -32.07 -10.55
CA ASP A 458 1.73 -31.50 -11.84
C ASP A 458 2.99 -31.27 -12.67
N THR A 459 2.78 -31.20 -13.97
CA THR A 459 3.77 -30.85 -14.96
C THR A 459 3.12 -30.04 -16.06
N GLY A 460 3.89 -29.23 -16.77
CA GLY A 460 3.34 -28.44 -17.86
C GLY A 460 4.37 -27.72 -18.70
N SER A 461 3.88 -26.96 -19.67
CA SER A 461 4.67 -26.01 -20.47
C SER A 461 3.77 -25.04 -21.23
N GLY A 462 4.33 -23.89 -21.61
CA GLY A 462 3.58 -22.86 -22.33
C GLY A 462 2.54 -22.23 -21.41
N MET A 463 2.96 -21.89 -20.19
CA MET A 463 2.20 -21.10 -19.24
C MET A 463 2.98 -19.82 -19.06
N ASP A 464 2.27 -18.70 -19.07
CA ASP A 464 2.81 -17.35 -18.86
C ASP A 464 2.19 -16.73 -17.61
N GLY A 465 0.97 -17.13 -17.26
CA GLY A 465 0.28 -16.68 -16.06
C GLY A 465 0.10 -17.77 -15.01
N ILE A 466 0.05 -17.36 -13.75
CA ILE A 466 -0.32 -18.21 -12.62
C ILE A 466 -1.24 -17.41 -11.69
N ILE A 467 -2.34 -18.03 -11.28
CA ILE A 467 -3.14 -17.55 -10.14
C ILE A 467 -2.85 -18.48 -8.97
N GLY A 468 -2.34 -17.93 -7.88
CA GLY A 468 -2.09 -18.63 -6.62
C GLY A 468 -3.38 -18.99 -5.88
N SER A 469 -3.22 -19.45 -4.65
CA SER A 469 -4.25 -19.90 -3.72
C SER A 469 -4.46 -18.87 -2.61
N ASP A 470 -5.43 -19.08 -1.72
CA ASP A 470 -5.63 -18.23 -0.53
C ASP A 470 -4.55 -18.49 0.59
N PHE A 471 -3.35 -18.95 0.24
CA PHE A 471 -2.29 -19.30 1.20
C PHE A 471 -0.91 -18.99 0.64
N ASP A 472 0.09 -18.85 1.52
CA ASP A 472 1.49 -18.58 1.19
C ASP A 472 2.03 -19.42 0.00
N ASP A 473 2.21 -18.74 -1.12
CA ASP A 473 2.61 -19.29 -2.41
C ASP A 473 4.06 -18.93 -2.79
N THR A 474 4.56 -19.61 -3.81
CA THR A 474 5.84 -19.27 -4.43
C THR A 474 5.71 -19.44 -5.94
N LEU A 475 5.65 -18.32 -6.65
CA LEU A 475 5.43 -18.24 -8.09
C LEU A 475 6.68 -17.64 -8.75
N ILE A 476 7.31 -18.41 -9.65
CA ILE A 476 8.55 -17.99 -10.31
C ILE A 476 8.41 -18.14 -11.83
N GLY A 477 8.62 -17.03 -12.54
CA GLY A 477 8.56 -16.87 -13.98
C GLY A 477 9.68 -17.57 -14.74
N PHE A 478 9.80 -17.25 -16.03
CA PHE A 478 10.81 -17.85 -16.91
C PHE A 478 11.37 -16.85 -17.95
N ASP A 479 12.69 -16.92 -18.18
CA ASP A 479 13.42 -16.08 -19.15
C ASP A 479 13.65 -16.76 -20.52
N GLY A 480 12.88 -17.81 -20.80
CA GLY A 480 13.12 -18.82 -21.84
C GLY A 480 12.20 -18.71 -23.05
N MET A 481 12.61 -19.31 -24.18
CA MET A 481 11.92 -19.21 -25.48
C MET A 481 10.49 -19.78 -25.46
N ASP A 482 9.51 -18.94 -25.11
CA ASP A 482 8.13 -19.07 -25.59
C ASP A 482 8.18 -19.21 -27.14
N PRO A 483 7.53 -20.24 -27.72
CA PRO A 483 7.34 -20.32 -29.17
C PRO A 483 6.59 -19.13 -29.77
N ASP A 484 5.88 -18.31 -28.99
CA ASP A 484 5.19 -17.11 -29.44
C ASP A 484 6.07 -15.83 -29.35
N PRO A 485 6.50 -15.27 -30.50
CA PRO A 485 7.18 -13.98 -30.52
C PRO A 485 6.24 -12.76 -30.33
N LEU A 486 4.95 -12.94 -30.05
CA LEU A 486 3.94 -11.88 -29.92
C LEU A 486 3.68 -11.43 -28.48
N THR A 487 3.89 -12.31 -27.48
CA THR A 487 3.63 -12.09 -26.05
C THR A 487 4.86 -11.57 -25.31
N GLY A 488 6.07 -11.97 -25.74
CA GLY A 488 7.30 -11.33 -25.29
C GLY A 488 7.68 -11.59 -23.84
N PHE A 489 7.72 -12.84 -23.37
CA PHE A 489 8.23 -13.23 -22.04
C PHE A 489 7.54 -12.55 -20.82
N THR A 490 6.42 -11.84 -21.00
CA THR A 490 5.60 -11.27 -19.92
C THR A 490 4.94 -12.37 -19.09
N ASN A 491 5.26 -12.41 -17.80
CA ASN A 491 4.61 -13.24 -16.79
C ASN A 491 3.44 -12.45 -16.17
N VAL A 492 2.30 -13.11 -15.92
CA VAL A 492 1.14 -12.47 -15.26
C VAL A 492 0.74 -13.27 -14.02
N PHE A 493 1.16 -12.81 -12.84
CA PHE A 493 0.98 -13.56 -11.60
C PHE A 493 0.05 -12.85 -10.62
N TYR A 494 -0.82 -13.64 -9.99
CA TYR A 494 -1.64 -13.22 -8.87
C TYR A 494 -1.30 -14.12 -7.68
N GLY A 495 -0.85 -13.56 -6.56
CA GLY A 495 -0.54 -14.28 -5.32
C GLY A 495 -1.82 -14.81 -4.67
N GLY A 496 -2.70 -13.88 -4.26
CA GLY A 496 -3.98 -14.20 -3.63
C GLY A 496 -4.00 -13.71 -2.17
N ASP A 497 -4.76 -14.38 -1.31
CA ASP A 497 -4.57 -14.18 0.13
C ASP A 497 -3.31 -14.96 0.56
N GLY A 498 -2.56 -14.49 1.57
CA GLY A 498 -1.39 -15.21 2.11
C GLY A 498 -0.10 -14.42 1.92
N ASP A 499 0.98 -14.84 2.59
CA ASP A 499 2.28 -14.17 2.47
C ASP A 499 3.05 -14.80 1.29
N ASP A 500 2.98 -14.18 0.12
CA ASP A 500 3.41 -14.79 -1.15
C ASP A 500 4.82 -14.37 -1.59
N TYR A 501 5.44 -15.22 -2.41
CA TYR A 501 6.70 -14.90 -3.10
C TYR A 501 6.50 -14.96 -4.61
N LEU A 502 6.63 -13.82 -5.28
CA LEU A 502 6.52 -13.67 -6.73
C LEU A 502 7.87 -13.22 -7.31
N ASP A 503 8.30 -13.83 -8.41
CA ASP A 503 9.56 -13.51 -9.11
C ASP A 503 9.32 -13.59 -10.62
N GLY A 504 9.18 -12.43 -11.28
CA GLY A 504 8.98 -12.30 -12.73
C GLY A 504 10.21 -12.73 -13.53
N ALA A 505 11.39 -12.59 -12.93
CA ALA A 505 12.72 -12.88 -13.46
C ALA A 505 13.17 -11.93 -14.58
N GLY A 506 12.41 -11.80 -15.66
CA GLY A 506 12.68 -10.78 -16.66
C GLY A 506 11.88 -11.00 -17.94
N GLY A 507 11.71 -9.93 -18.70
CA GLY A 507 10.45 -9.70 -19.42
C GLY A 507 9.81 -8.45 -18.83
N ASP A 508 8.79 -7.92 -19.51
CA ASP A 508 7.97 -6.84 -18.95
C ASP A 508 6.79 -7.56 -18.26
N ASP A 509 6.82 -7.70 -16.94
CA ASP A 509 5.94 -8.59 -16.16
C ASP A 509 4.79 -7.85 -15.44
N ASP A 510 3.65 -8.51 -15.23
CA ASP A 510 2.52 -8.00 -14.42
C ASP A 510 2.38 -8.86 -13.14
N LEU A 511 2.72 -8.32 -11.97
CA LEU A 511 2.79 -9.06 -10.71
C LEU A 511 1.86 -8.43 -9.64
N TYR A 512 0.97 -9.24 -9.08
CA TYR A 512 -0.02 -8.81 -8.08
C TYR A 512 0.12 -9.68 -6.82
N GLY A 513 0.46 -9.10 -5.66
CA GLY A 513 0.49 -9.80 -4.35
C GLY A 513 -0.91 -10.09 -3.83
N GLU A 514 -1.75 -9.04 -3.82
CA GLU A 514 -3.11 -8.99 -3.28
C GLU A 514 -3.18 -8.82 -1.76
N ALA A 515 -3.29 -9.87 -0.94
CA ALA A 515 -3.52 -9.71 0.49
C ALA A 515 -2.61 -10.57 1.36
N GLY A 516 -1.58 -9.97 1.96
CA GLY A 516 -0.66 -10.60 2.89
C GLY A 516 0.63 -9.80 2.97
N GLU A 517 1.64 -10.28 3.69
CA GLU A 517 2.98 -9.67 3.66
C GLU A 517 3.77 -10.28 2.49
N ASP A 518 3.69 -9.65 1.31
CA ASP A 518 4.18 -10.23 0.07
C ASP A 518 5.65 -9.86 -0.24
N THR A 519 6.33 -10.71 -1.00
CA THR A 519 7.65 -10.42 -1.57
C THR A 519 7.58 -10.55 -3.08
N ILE A 520 7.72 -9.43 -3.80
CA ILE A 520 7.59 -9.38 -5.26
C ILE A 520 8.90 -8.86 -5.87
N LEU A 521 9.45 -9.61 -6.82
CA LEU A 521 10.63 -9.24 -7.60
C LEU A 521 10.24 -9.17 -9.09
N GLY A 522 10.31 -7.99 -9.71
CA GLY A 522 10.08 -7.81 -11.15
C GLY A 522 11.19 -8.46 -11.97
N GLY A 523 12.40 -7.94 -11.82
CA GLY A 523 13.61 -8.53 -12.37
C GLY A 523 14.24 -7.65 -13.44
N ALA A 524 13.94 -7.87 -14.72
CA ALA A 524 14.54 -7.10 -15.80
C ALA A 524 13.58 -6.93 -16.96
N GLY A 525 13.32 -5.70 -17.37
CA GLY A 525 12.22 -5.31 -18.25
C GLY A 525 11.37 -4.27 -17.54
N ASP A 526 10.42 -3.67 -18.25
CA ASP A 526 9.58 -2.62 -17.66
C ASP A 526 8.39 -3.30 -16.95
N ASP A 527 8.46 -3.46 -15.63
CA ASP A 527 7.56 -4.30 -14.83
C ASP A 527 6.41 -3.48 -14.20
N TYR A 528 5.24 -4.12 -14.03
CA TYR A 528 4.12 -3.62 -13.24
C TYR A 528 3.97 -4.46 -11.96
N ILE A 529 4.08 -3.82 -10.80
CA ILE A 529 4.00 -4.48 -9.49
C ILE A 529 2.89 -3.83 -8.64
N ASP A 530 2.00 -4.63 -8.08
CA ASP A 530 0.95 -4.23 -7.14
C ASP A 530 1.03 -5.12 -5.89
N GLY A 531 1.51 -4.59 -4.77
CA GLY A 531 1.65 -5.32 -3.49
C GLY A 531 0.29 -5.67 -2.91
N GLY A 532 -0.55 -4.66 -2.71
CA GLY A 532 -1.94 -4.81 -2.32
C GLY A 532 -2.17 -4.40 -0.87
N THR A 533 -2.42 -5.34 0.04
CA THR A 533 -2.58 -5.04 1.46
C THR A 533 -1.69 -5.92 2.32
N GLY A 534 -1.01 -5.32 3.29
CA GLY A 534 -0.02 -5.97 4.15
C GLY A 534 1.29 -5.19 4.08
N ASP A 535 2.28 -5.61 4.87
CA ASP A 535 3.59 -4.95 4.88
C ASP A 535 4.46 -5.64 3.81
N ASP A 536 4.50 -5.08 2.61
CA ASP A 536 5.05 -5.73 1.41
C ASP A 536 6.54 -5.40 1.18
N THR A 537 7.23 -6.26 0.43
CA THR A 537 8.60 -6.03 -0.05
C THR A 537 8.66 -6.16 -1.56
N LEU A 538 8.88 -5.04 -2.25
CA LEU A 538 8.78 -4.89 -3.70
C LEU A 538 10.12 -4.41 -4.29
N ASP A 539 10.59 -5.09 -5.34
CA ASP A 539 11.85 -4.79 -6.04
C ASP A 539 11.58 -4.83 -7.56
N GLY A 540 11.63 -3.67 -8.24
CA GLY A 540 11.42 -3.53 -9.68
C GLY A 540 12.55 -4.17 -10.49
N GLY A 541 13.77 -3.70 -10.28
CA GLY A 541 14.97 -4.31 -10.84
C GLY A 541 15.63 -3.48 -11.94
N ASP A 542 15.89 -4.06 -13.12
CA ASP A 542 16.42 -3.32 -14.27
C ASP A 542 15.25 -2.97 -15.23
N GLY A 543 14.82 -1.72 -15.36
CA GLY A 543 13.64 -1.37 -16.17
C GLY A 543 13.10 0.01 -15.84
N ASP A 544 12.17 0.54 -16.65
CA ASP A 544 11.33 1.66 -16.20
C ASP A 544 10.07 1.05 -15.55
N ASP A 545 10.03 0.91 -14.22
CA ASP A 545 9.03 0.11 -13.50
C ASP A 545 7.86 0.94 -12.92
N ASP A 546 6.65 0.37 -12.91
CA ASP A 546 5.45 0.93 -12.28
C ASP A 546 5.11 0.13 -11.00
N ILE A 547 5.38 0.68 -9.81
CA ILE A 547 5.19 -0.02 -8.52
C ILE A 547 4.11 0.67 -7.66
N TYR A 548 3.13 -0.10 -7.21
CA TYR A 548 2.09 0.28 -6.27
C TYR A 548 2.16 -0.61 -5.04
N ALA A 549 2.55 -0.07 -3.89
CA ALA A 549 2.71 -0.90 -2.69
C ALA A 549 1.38 -1.19 -2.00
N GLY A 550 0.62 -0.14 -1.66
CA GLY A 550 -0.80 -0.26 -1.37
C GLY A 550 -1.13 0.13 0.06
N ALA A 551 -1.40 -0.82 0.95
CA ALA A 551 -1.74 -0.49 2.33
C ALA A 551 -0.95 -1.36 3.32
N GLY A 552 -0.12 -0.73 4.13
CA GLY A 552 0.77 -1.38 5.09
C GLY A 552 2.11 -0.66 5.11
N ASP A 553 3.01 -1.02 6.02
CA ASP A 553 4.33 -0.39 6.10
C ASP A 553 5.27 -1.07 5.08
N ASP A 554 5.40 -0.51 3.89
CA ASP A 554 5.98 -1.19 2.73
C ASP A 554 7.48 -0.91 2.54
N ILE A 555 8.18 -1.81 1.85
CA ILE A 555 9.58 -1.66 1.41
C ILE A 555 9.61 -1.71 -0.12
N ILE A 556 10.00 -0.62 -0.75
CA ILE A 556 10.02 -0.46 -2.21
C ILE A 556 11.44 -0.15 -2.68
N THR A 557 11.88 -0.84 -3.72
CA THR A 557 13.11 -0.51 -4.47
C THR A 557 12.76 -0.46 -5.96
N GLY A 558 12.96 0.69 -6.61
CA GLY A 558 12.76 0.84 -8.07
C GLY A 558 13.85 0.08 -8.82
N GLY A 559 15.10 0.51 -8.64
CA GLY A 559 16.26 -0.20 -9.14
C GLY A 559 17.02 0.61 -10.17
N ALA A 560 16.99 0.25 -11.45
CA ALA A 560 17.71 0.93 -12.50
C ALA A 560 16.83 1.20 -13.72
N GLY A 561 16.65 2.46 -14.05
CA GLY A 561 15.71 2.97 -15.05
C GLY A 561 14.82 4.01 -14.39
N ASN A 562 13.90 4.59 -15.14
CA ASN A 562 13.09 5.70 -14.65
C ASN A 562 11.78 5.17 -14.06
N ASP A 563 11.73 5.03 -12.74
CA ASP A 563 10.67 4.30 -12.06
C ASP A 563 9.53 5.21 -11.59
N ASN A 564 8.36 4.62 -11.40
CA ASN A 564 7.14 5.28 -10.94
C ASN A 564 6.62 4.55 -9.70
N LEU A 565 6.97 5.06 -8.52
CA LEU A 565 6.82 4.40 -7.23
C LEU A 565 5.70 5.06 -6.41
N HIS A 566 4.71 4.28 -5.99
CA HIS A 566 3.60 4.71 -5.15
C HIS A 566 3.57 3.91 -3.85
N GLY A 567 3.98 4.54 -2.73
CA GLY A 567 3.87 3.96 -1.38
C GLY A 567 2.41 3.78 -0.95
N ASN A 568 1.64 4.86 -1.10
CA ASN A 568 0.25 4.98 -0.69
C ASN A 568 0.09 5.11 0.84
N ALA A 569 -0.50 4.13 1.54
CA ALA A 569 -0.83 4.28 2.95
C ALA A 569 0.02 3.36 3.81
N GLY A 570 0.64 3.91 4.85
CA GLY A 570 1.63 3.23 5.66
C GLY A 570 2.84 4.11 5.91
N SER A 571 3.71 3.68 6.82
CA SER A 571 5.04 4.28 6.99
C SER A 571 6.04 3.55 6.10
N ASP A 572 6.24 4.06 4.88
CA ASP A 572 6.92 3.34 3.82
C ASP A 572 8.44 3.62 3.79
N TRP A 573 9.21 2.65 3.30
CA TRP A 573 10.61 2.81 2.94
C TRP A 573 10.75 2.69 1.43
N VAL A 574 11.15 3.77 0.76
CA VAL A 574 11.21 3.84 -0.70
C VAL A 574 12.62 4.24 -1.17
N ASP A 575 13.19 3.50 -2.11
CA ASP A 575 14.47 3.78 -2.77
C ASP A 575 14.27 3.74 -4.29
N GLY A 576 14.37 4.89 -4.96
CA GLY A 576 14.23 5.04 -6.43
C GLY A 576 15.32 4.28 -7.16
N GLY A 577 16.57 4.63 -6.89
CA GLY A 577 17.74 3.92 -7.40
C GLY A 577 18.51 4.70 -8.46
N ASP A 578 18.84 4.09 -9.60
CA ASP A 578 19.52 4.75 -10.72
C ASP A 578 18.49 5.17 -11.78
N GLY A 579 18.16 6.45 -11.94
CA GLY A 579 17.15 6.88 -12.92
C GLY A 579 16.63 8.27 -12.65
N ASP A 580 15.82 8.82 -13.56
CA ASP A 580 14.99 9.99 -13.19
C ASP A 580 13.63 9.44 -12.70
N ASP A 581 13.47 9.32 -11.38
CA ASP A 581 12.37 8.60 -10.76
C ASP A 581 11.21 9.52 -10.35
N TYR A 582 10.00 8.98 -10.31
CA TYR A 582 8.82 9.62 -9.74
C TYR A 582 8.37 8.84 -8.51
N ILE A 583 8.49 9.46 -7.34
CA ILE A 583 8.15 8.84 -6.05
C ILE A 583 7.01 9.61 -5.42
N ASN A 584 5.94 8.91 -5.08
CA ASN A 584 4.74 9.49 -4.49
C ASN A 584 4.21 8.61 -3.35
N THR A 585 4.45 9.02 -2.11
CA THR A 585 3.94 8.33 -0.92
C THR A 585 2.65 8.95 -0.38
N ARG A 586 2.09 9.95 -1.08
CA ARG A 586 0.82 10.59 -0.65
C ARG A 586 -0.38 9.64 -0.71
N THR A 587 -1.11 9.49 0.40
CA THR A 587 -2.42 8.79 0.43
C THR A 587 -3.53 9.53 -0.33
N THR A 588 -3.52 10.87 -0.30
CA THR A 588 -4.51 11.70 -0.98
C THR A 588 -3.99 13.09 -1.32
N LEU A 589 -4.08 13.48 -2.59
CA LEU A 589 -3.72 14.82 -3.05
C LEU A 589 -4.48 15.92 -2.28
N GLY A 590 -3.74 16.73 -1.51
CA GLY A 590 -4.21 17.97 -0.89
C GLY A 590 -5.24 17.80 0.23
N THR A 591 -5.17 16.72 1.03
CA THR A 591 -6.09 16.52 2.17
C THR A 591 -5.43 16.18 3.51
N GLY A 592 -4.18 16.59 3.73
CA GLY A 592 -3.52 16.55 5.03
C GLY A 592 -4.05 17.59 6.02
N LEU A 593 -3.85 17.36 7.32
CA LEU A 593 -3.97 18.39 8.36
C LEU A 593 -2.58 18.54 9.00
N PRO A 594 -2.10 19.75 9.28
CA PRO A 594 -0.84 19.91 9.99
C PRO A 594 -0.98 19.55 11.47
N ASP A 595 0.14 19.15 12.08
CA ASP A 595 0.29 18.67 13.46
C ASP A 595 -0.23 19.71 14.48
N THR A 596 -0.07 20.98 14.12
CA THR A 596 -0.61 22.12 14.86
C THR A 596 -1.78 22.77 14.11
N GLY A 597 -2.98 22.58 14.65
CA GLY A 597 -4.19 23.15 14.07
C GLY A 597 -4.25 24.67 14.22
N TYR A 598 -4.38 25.37 13.10
CA TYR A 598 -4.52 26.82 13.09
C TYR A 598 -5.98 27.28 13.26
N THR A 599 -6.19 28.28 14.12
CA THR A 599 -7.50 28.93 14.25
C THR A 599 -7.43 30.38 13.81
N HIS A 600 -7.69 30.62 12.52
CA HIS A 600 -7.75 31.96 11.96
C HIS A 600 -8.64 32.92 12.78
N PRO A 601 -8.11 34.09 13.22
CA PRO A 601 -8.81 34.98 14.15
C PRO A 601 -10.07 35.65 13.57
N ASP A 602 -10.05 35.94 12.26
CA ASP A 602 -11.14 36.67 11.57
C ASP A 602 -12.01 35.88 10.58
N ASP A 603 -11.54 34.74 10.06
CA ASP A 603 -12.30 33.88 9.14
C ASP A 603 -12.28 32.39 9.57
N PRO A 604 -13.35 31.88 10.21
CA PRO A 604 -13.45 30.48 10.61
C PRO A 604 -13.44 29.47 9.45
N ALA A 605 -13.52 29.92 8.20
CA ALA A 605 -13.35 29.06 7.03
C ALA A 605 -11.87 28.78 6.71
N LEU A 606 -10.95 29.54 7.31
CA LEU A 606 -9.50 29.41 7.20
C LEU A 606 -8.87 28.72 8.42
N SER A 607 -9.71 28.26 9.37
CA SER A 607 -9.24 27.47 10.51
C SER A 607 -9.24 25.99 10.13
N TYR A 608 -8.12 25.31 10.36
CA TYR A 608 -7.98 23.86 10.21
C TYR A 608 -7.74 23.18 11.57
N GLY A 609 -8.02 21.88 11.63
CA GLY A 609 -7.77 21.09 12.83
C GLY A 609 -6.30 20.69 12.90
N ALA A 610 -5.82 20.41 14.09
CA ALA A 610 -4.56 19.68 14.25
C ALA A 610 -4.78 18.26 13.73
N ASP A 611 -3.79 17.69 13.07
CA ASP A 611 -3.78 16.25 12.92
C ASP A 611 -3.76 15.57 14.30
N THR A 612 -4.42 14.42 14.36
CA THR A 612 -4.62 13.68 15.59
C THR A 612 -3.59 12.58 15.79
N ASN A 613 -2.73 12.31 14.81
CA ASN A 613 -1.78 11.21 14.80
C ASN A 613 -0.58 11.41 13.81
N PRO A 614 0.34 12.35 14.10
CA PRO A 614 1.41 12.82 13.18
C PRO A 614 2.57 11.83 12.95
N THR A 615 2.34 10.53 13.16
CA THR A 615 3.38 9.50 13.07
C THR A 615 2.84 8.16 12.56
N ASN A 616 1.74 8.14 11.80
CA ASN A 616 1.20 6.87 11.29
C ASN A 616 1.53 6.57 9.84
N ASP A 617 2.00 7.57 9.09
CA ASP A 617 2.42 7.48 7.68
C ASP A 617 3.80 8.14 7.52
N MET A 618 4.71 7.90 8.47
CA MET A 618 6.03 8.54 8.45
C MET A 618 6.95 7.83 7.46
N ASP A 619 7.15 8.42 6.29
CA ASP A 619 7.87 7.84 5.19
C ASP A 619 9.39 8.10 5.26
N THR A 620 10.14 7.19 4.66
CA THR A 620 11.58 7.36 4.41
C THR A 620 11.84 7.15 2.93
N VAL A 621 12.16 8.23 2.22
CA VAL A 621 12.34 8.24 0.76
C VAL A 621 13.78 8.57 0.37
N TYR A 622 14.32 7.78 -0.55
CA TYR A 622 15.60 8.01 -1.22
C TYR A 622 15.32 8.11 -2.73
N GLY A 623 15.64 9.24 -3.37
CA GLY A 623 15.57 9.38 -4.84
C GLY A 623 16.64 8.53 -5.51
N GLY A 624 17.90 8.80 -5.15
CA GLY A 624 19.03 8.02 -5.61
C GLY A 624 19.86 8.80 -6.62
N ALA A 625 19.91 8.34 -7.87
CA ALA A 625 20.77 8.89 -8.90
C ALA A 625 20.02 9.21 -10.19
N GLY A 626 19.49 10.42 -10.27
CA GLY A 626 19.08 11.10 -11.49
C GLY A 626 18.32 12.35 -11.08
N ASN A 627 17.40 12.84 -11.91
CA ASN A 627 16.61 14.02 -11.56
C ASN A 627 15.25 13.56 -11.08
N ASP A 628 15.14 13.37 -9.77
CA ASP A 628 14.01 12.70 -9.17
C ASP A 628 12.90 13.69 -8.83
N THR A 629 11.65 13.21 -8.85
CA THR A 629 10.49 13.96 -8.37
C THR A 629 9.89 13.22 -7.19
N ILE A 630 9.95 13.83 -6.01
CA ILE A 630 9.55 13.22 -4.75
C ILE A 630 8.41 14.01 -4.13
N LEU A 631 7.32 13.32 -3.82
CA LEU A 631 6.10 13.87 -3.25
C LEU A 631 5.71 13.06 -2.00
N THR A 632 5.77 13.68 -0.83
CA THR A 632 5.44 13.03 0.45
C THR A 632 4.23 13.69 1.13
N GLY A 633 3.85 13.16 2.30
CA GLY A 633 2.47 13.09 2.79
C GLY A 633 2.04 14.20 3.75
N ASP A 634 1.39 13.81 4.85
CA ASP A 634 0.96 14.69 5.93
C ASP A 634 1.53 14.27 7.30
N ASP A 635 2.70 13.65 7.28
CA ASP A 635 3.43 13.12 8.42
C ASP A 635 4.91 13.56 8.35
N ASN A 636 5.65 13.43 9.45
CA ASN A 636 7.02 13.95 9.58
C ASN A 636 8.08 13.12 8.81
N ASP A 637 8.21 13.33 7.51
CA ASP A 637 8.92 12.49 6.57
C ASP A 637 10.44 12.73 6.56
N TYR A 638 11.19 11.70 6.14
CA TYR A 638 12.63 11.81 5.83
C TYR A 638 12.87 11.60 4.35
N ILE A 639 13.49 12.59 3.70
CA ILE A 639 13.68 12.61 2.25
C ILE A 639 15.15 12.88 1.92
N GLU A 640 15.74 12.08 1.03
CA GLU A 640 17.07 12.28 0.46
C GLU A 640 16.99 12.20 -1.07
N GLY A 641 17.15 13.33 -1.77
CA GLY A 641 17.12 13.40 -3.25
C GLY A 641 18.24 12.59 -3.87
N GLY A 642 19.49 12.90 -3.50
CA GLY A 642 20.65 12.09 -3.84
C GLY A 642 21.57 12.79 -4.82
N THR A 643 21.66 12.33 -6.07
CA THR A 643 22.48 12.98 -7.10
C THR A 643 21.70 13.27 -8.36
N GLY A 644 21.80 14.51 -8.85
CA GLY A 644 21.07 15.04 -9.98
C GLY A 644 20.22 16.22 -9.50
N ALA A 645 19.44 16.83 -10.39
CA ALA A 645 18.66 18.01 -10.05
C ALA A 645 17.26 17.57 -9.62
N ASP A 646 17.06 17.42 -8.32
CA ASP A 646 15.87 16.81 -7.74
C ASP A 646 14.77 17.84 -7.47
N SER A 647 13.52 17.38 -7.44
CA SER A 647 12.34 18.18 -7.11
C SER A 647 11.61 17.51 -5.96
N VAL A 648 11.68 18.11 -4.78
CA VAL A 648 11.06 17.59 -3.55
C VAL A 648 9.95 18.51 -3.09
N ASP A 649 8.81 17.92 -2.76
CA ASP A 649 7.68 18.56 -2.10
C ASP A 649 7.31 17.68 -0.88
N ALA A 650 7.71 18.16 0.30
CA ALA A 650 7.75 17.38 1.54
C ALA A 650 6.36 17.15 2.18
N GLY A 651 5.38 17.97 1.81
CA GLY A 651 4.00 17.80 2.30
C GLY A 651 3.77 18.55 3.61
N PHE A 652 2.93 18.00 4.50
CA PHE A 652 2.62 18.65 5.78
C PHE A 652 3.39 17.97 6.92
N ASP A 653 3.59 18.71 8.02
CA ASP A 653 4.30 18.35 9.25
C ASP A 653 5.81 18.63 9.21
N ASP A 654 6.53 18.42 10.33
CA ASP A 654 7.93 18.81 10.47
C ASP A 654 8.85 17.81 9.73
N ASP A 655 9.16 18.12 8.47
CA ASP A 655 9.92 17.24 7.58
C ASP A 655 11.43 17.43 7.67
N THR A 656 12.17 16.41 7.21
CA THR A 656 13.61 16.50 7.01
C THR A 656 13.97 16.18 5.57
N VAL A 657 14.46 17.19 4.84
CA VAL A 657 14.84 17.07 3.43
C VAL A 657 16.34 17.26 3.24
N LEU A 658 16.97 16.37 2.48
CA LEU A 658 18.34 16.50 2.00
C LEU A 658 18.34 16.44 0.46
N GLY A 659 18.62 17.56 -0.22
CA GLY A 659 18.69 17.62 -1.69
C GLY A 659 19.82 16.73 -2.22
N GLY A 660 21.06 17.04 -1.81
CA GLY A 660 22.21 16.19 -2.09
C GLY A 660 23.19 16.88 -3.03
N ALA A 661 23.33 16.40 -4.26
CA ALA A 661 24.24 16.98 -5.23
C ALA A 661 23.54 17.24 -6.56
N GLY A 662 23.46 18.51 -6.94
CA GLY A 662 22.79 18.97 -8.16
C GLY A 662 22.10 20.29 -7.89
N ASP A 663 21.45 20.86 -8.91
CA ASP A 663 20.72 22.12 -8.70
C ASP A 663 19.27 21.76 -8.29
N ASP A 664 19.00 21.61 -7.00
CA ASP A 664 17.77 21.04 -6.48
C ASP A 664 16.65 22.09 -6.28
N LEU A 665 15.39 21.64 -6.33
CA LEU A 665 14.21 22.42 -5.94
C LEU A 665 13.54 21.72 -4.75
N LEU A 666 13.62 22.35 -3.58
CA LEU A 666 13.11 21.79 -2.32
C LEU A 666 12.01 22.68 -1.76
N GLU A 667 10.85 22.09 -1.46
CA GLU A 667 9.68 22.76 -0.89
C GLU A 667 9.26 22.01 0.40
N GLY A 668 9.25 22.70 1.55
CA GLY A 668 8.84 22.14 2.85
C GLY A 668 7.32 22.11 3.04
N ASN A 669 6.64 23.20 2.66
CA ASN A 669 5.22 23.48 2.90
C ASN A 669 4.90 23.71 4.40
N GLU A 670 3.77 23.21 4.88
CA GLU A 670 3.30 23.47 6.23
C GLU A 670 3.96 22.55 7.26
N GLY A 671 4.91 23.05 8.03
CA GLY A 671 5.70 22.29 9.01
C GLY A 671 6.78 23.17 9.62
N ASN A 672 7.46 22.73 10.67
CA ASN A 672 8.75 23.32 11.04
C ASN A 672 9.85 22.48 10.40
N ASP A 673 10.13 22.75 9.14
CA ASP A 673 10.95 21.88 8.31
C ASP A 673 12.43 22.08 8.55
N THR A 674 13.19 21.02 8.31
CA THR A 674 14.65 21.09 8.25
C THR A 674 15.12 20.67 6.86
N ILE A 675 15.53 21.65 6.06
CA ILE A 675 15.91 21.44 4.66
C ILE A 675 17.40 21.74 4.47
N TYR A 676 18.12 20.82 3.82
CA TYR A 676 19.50 20.98 3.38
C TYR A 676 19.56 20.87 1.86
N GLY A 677 19.99 21.94 1.16
CA GLY A 677 20.25 21.94 -0.29
C GLY A 677 21.36 20.96 -0.66
N GLY A 678 22.60 21.28 -0.26
CA GLY A 678 23.72 20.35 -0.37
C GLY A 678 24.88 20.92 -1.17
N ASP A 679 25.30 20.23 -2.23
CA ASP A 679 26.31 20.69 -3.18
C ASP A 679 25.60 21.24 -4.44
N ASP A 680 26.15 22.31 -5.06
CA ASP A 680 25.66 22.99 -6.27
C ASP A 680 24.55 24.04 -6.00
N ASP A 681 23.96 24.68 -7.03
CA ASP A 681 23.15 25.91 -6.85
C ASP A 681 21.66 25.56 -6.64
N ASP A 682 21.17 25.64 -5.39
CA ASP A 682 19.83 25.16 -5.01
C ASP A 682 18.75 26.25 -4.93
N ILE A 683 17.48 25.84 -5.03
CA ILE A 683 16.31 26.66 -4.72
C ILE A 683 15.51 26.01 -3.59
N ILE A 684 15.41 26.70 -2.46
CA ILE A 684 14.75 26.21 -1.25
C ILE A 684 13.60 27.15 -0.91
N TYR A 685 12.42 26.57 -0.71
CA TYR A 685 11.26 27.23 -0.12
C TYR A 685 10.94 26.53 1.19
N GLY A 686 10.85 27.29 2.29
CA GLY A 686 10.25 26.80 3.53
C GLY A 686 8.83 26.33 3.26
N GLU A 687 8.04 27.22 2.66
CA GLU A 687 6.65 26.94 2.24
C GLU A 687 6.50 26.51 0.75
N LEU A 688 5.27 26.56 0.21
CA LEU A 688 4.97 26.23 -1.20
C LEU A 688 5.61 27.20 -2.23
N GLY A 689 6.25 26.65 -3.26
CA GLY A 689 6.81 27.43 -4.37
C GLY A 689 5.75 28.00 -5.33
N PRO A 690 5.94 29.18 -5.96
CA PRO A 690 4.93 29.86 -6.80
C PRO A 690 4.56 29.12 -8.10
N THR A 691 5.30 28.06 -8.43
CA THR A 691 5.04 27.19 -9.57
C THR A 691 4.39 25.87 -9.20
N ASN A 692 4.29 25.54 -7.91
CA ASN A 692 3.65 24.33 -7.42
C ASN A 692 2.14 24.36 -7.77
N ALA A 693 1.59 23.20 -8.14
CA ALA A 693 0.18 23.05 -8.47
C ALA A 693 -0.72 23.29 -7.23
N ASP A 694 -0.20 23.02 -6.04
CA ASP A 694 -0.86 23.14 -4.75
C ASP A 694 -0.74 24.54 -4.13
N TYR A 695 0.10 25.43 -4.70
CA TYR A 695 0.23 26.86 -4.34
C TYR A 695 -1.09 27.65 -4.29
N ALA A 696 -2.12 27.22 -5.03
CA ALA A 696 -3.43 27.87 -4.98
C ALA A 696 -4.20 27.62 -3.67
N LEU A 697 -3.75 26.66 -2.86
CA LEU A 697 -4.26 26.35 -1.52
C LEU A 697 -3.48 27.11 -0.43
N SER A 698 -2.21 27.49 -0.65
CA SER A 698 -1.36 28.19 0.33
C SER A 698 -1.54 29.71 0.41
N GLU A 699 -2.07 30.40 -0.62
CA GLU A 699 -2.41 31.85 -0.53
C GLU A 699 -3.44 32.18 0.59
N LEU A 700 -3.95 31.18 1.31
CA LEU A 700 -4.83 31.30 2.47
C LEU A 700 -4.07 31.34 3.82
N TYR A 701 -2.76 31.09 3.82
CA TYR A 701 -1.92 30.92 5.02
C TYR A 701 -0.89 32.04 5.25
N ASN A 702 -0.35 32.71 4.22
CA ASN A 702 0.53 33.87 4.43
C ASN A 702 -0.21 35.05 5.08
N LEU A 703 -0.01 35.24 6.38
CA LEU A 703 -0.59 36.35 7.14
C LEU A 703 0.42 37.50 7.24
N ASP A 704 0.01 38.64 7.81
CA ASP A 704 0.80 39.89 7.78
C ASP A 704 0.90 40.43 9.21
N ASP A 705 2.10 40.48 9.79
CA ASP A 705 2.35 41.00 11.16
C ASP A 705 2.02 42.51 11.28
N ALA A 706 2.11 43.27 10.19
CA ALA A 706 1.99 44.72 10.19
C ALA A 706 0.56 45.27 9.96
N GLY A 707 -0.43 44.42 9.67
CA GLY A 707 -1.83 44.85 9.53
C GLY A 707 -2.07 45.86 8.40
N GLU A 708 -1.31 45.77 7.29
CA GLU A 708 -1.67 46.40 6.02
C GLU A 708 -2.94 45.72 5.44
N THR A 709 -3.16 44.45 5.77
CA THR A 709 -4.46 43.76 5.58
C THR A 709 -5.09 43.32 6.91
N THR A 710 -6.29 42.72 6.87
CA THR A 710 -7.21 42.64 8.02
C THR A 710 -6.91 41.53 9.05
N SER A 711 -5.79 40.79 8.94
CA SER A 711 -5.48 39.62 9.77
C SER A 711 -3.99 39.58 10.10
N ALA A 712 -3.66 39.73 11.39
CA ALA A 712 -2.31 39.54 11.91
C ALA A 712 -2.06 38.05 12.14
N ASP A 713 -0.84 37.58 11.89
CA ASP A 713 -0.45 36.27 12.40
C ASP A 713 -0.48 36.29 13.94
N THR A 714 -0.88 35.17 14.53
CA THR A 714 -1.06 35.04 15.98
C THR A 714 -0.21 33.96 16.61
N ASP A 715 0.55 33.19 15.82
CA ASP A 715 1.40 32.11 16.29
C ASP A 715 2.63 31.93 15.37
N PRO A 716 3.63 32.85 15.44
CA PRO A 716 4.76 32.95 14.50
C PRO A 716 5.82 31.85 14.72
N THR A 717 5.41 30.70 15.24
CA THR A 717 6.26 29.55 15.54
C THR A 717 5.64 28.23 15.13
N ASN A 718 4.57 28.26 14.34
CA ASN A 718 3.89 27.03 13.92
C ASN A 718 4.36 26.51 12.57
N ASN A 719 5.20 27.28 11.88
CA ASN A 719 5.82 26.93 10.61
C ASN A 719 7.27 27.48 10.51
N SER A 720 8.00 27.51 11.63
CA SER A 720 9.34 28.09 11.68
C SER A 720 10.40 27.13 11.13
N ASP A 721 10.85 27.40 9.92
CA ASP A 721 11.74 26.53 9.17
C ASP A 721 13.21 26.75 9.51
N THR A 722 14.00 25.70 9.29
CA THR A 722 15.46 25.76 9.33
C THR A 722 16.05 25.31 8.01
N LEU A 723 16.53 26.29 7.22
CA LEU A 723 16.94 26.10 5.84
C LEU A 723 18.46 26.30 5.70
N TYR A 724 19.13 25.35 5.03
CA TYR A 724 20.56 25.37 4.76
C TYR A 724 20.81 25.26 3.25
N GLY A 725 21.41 26.27 2.61
CA GLY A 725 21.81 26.23 1.19
C GLY A 725 22.92 25.21 0.95
N GLY A 726 24.07 25.43 1.58
CA GLY A 726 25.19 24.50 1.49
C GLY A 726 26.30 25.07 0.62
N ALA A 727 26.76 24.33 -0.38
CA ALA A 727 27.87 24.73 -1.23
C ALA A 727 27.37 25.10 -2.63
N GLY A 728 27.01 26.36 -2.84
CA GLY A 728 26.35 26.77 -4.07
C GLY A 728 26.19 28.28 -4.14
N ASN A 729 25.46 28.78 -5.13
CA ASN A 729 24.88 30.11 -5.07
C ASN A 729 23.38 29.92 -4.90
N ASP A 730 22.96 29.74 -3.66
CA ASP A 730 21.65 29.21 -3.34
C ASP A 730 20.61 30.33 -3.29
N THR A 731 19.35 29.98 -3.54
CA THR A 731 18.21 30.88 -3.39
C THR A 731 17.24 30.31 -2.36
N ILE A 732 17.13 30.96 -1.21
CA ILE A 732 16.36 30.47 -0.07
C ILE A 732 15.26 31.48 0.29
N TYR A 733 14.03 30.98 0.42
CA TYR A 733 12.85 31.75 0.82
C TYR A 733 12.24 31.13 2.08
N GLY A 734 12.21 31.87 3.21
CA GLY A 734 11.51 31.45 4.43
C GLY A 734 9.99 31.52 4.25
N GLN A 735 9.52 32.70 3.85
CA GLN A 735 8.13 33.06 3.53
C GLN A 735 7.30 33.58 4.72
N ASP A 736 6.67 32.73 5.52
CA ASP A 736 5.88 33.14 6.70
C ASP A 736 6.49 32.49 7.95
N ASP A 737 6.14 32.97 9.14
CA ASP A 737 6.72 32.52 10.42
C ASP A 737 8.21 32.86 10.65
N ALA A 738 8.68 32.69 11.90
CA ALA A 738 10.02 33.09 12.30
C ALA A 738 11.11 32.08 11.87
N ASP A 739 11.67 32.26 10.68
CA ASP A 739 12.55 31.30 10.04
C ASP A 739 14.04 31.47 10.37
N THR A 740 14.81 30.40 10.14
CA THR A 740 16.26 30.43 10.23
C THR A 740 16.91 29.96 8.94
N LEU A 741 17.57 30.88 8.23
CA LEU A 741 18.18 30.65 6.91
C LEU A 741 19.72 30.75 6.99
N TYR A 742 20.41 29.77 6.41
CA TYR A 742 21.87 29.74 6.26
C TYR A 742 22.25 29.53 4.78
N GLY A 743 22.97 30.48 4.17
CA GLY A 743 23.51 30.32 2.81
C GLY A 743 24.69 29.34 2.76
N GLU A 744 25.63 29.50 3.70
CA GLU A 744 26.87 28.72 3.82
C GLU A 744 27.96 29.09 2.80
N ASP A 745 28.35 28.24 1.84
CA ASP A 745 29.51 28.43 0.97
C ASP A 745 29.10 28.87 -0.46
N GLY A 746 28.94 30.17 -0.71
CA GLY A 746 28.98 30.77 -2.07
C GLY A 746 28.24 32.10 -2.13
N ASP A 747 27.83 32.58 -3.31
CA ASP A 747 27.18 33.91 -3.43
C ASP A 747 25.63 33.75 -3.34
N ASP A 748 25.10 33.71 -2.12
CA ASP A 748 23.71 33.25 -1.86
C ASP A 748 22.66 34.39 -1.88
N THR A 749 21.39 34.03 -2.06
CA THR A 749 20.23 34.94 -1.93
C THR A 749 19.24 34.38 -0.92
N LEU A 750 19.07 35.07 0.20
CA LEU A 750 18.16 34.71 1.29
C LEU A 750 17.08 35.80 1.45
N ASP A 751 15.82 35.37 1.52
CA ASP A 751 14.65 36.23 1.77
C ASP A 751 13.87 35.61 2.95
N GLY A 752 13.85 36.29 4.10
CA GLY A 752 13.20 35.83 5.32
C GLY A 752 11.68 35.79 5.13
N GLY A 753 11.08 36.93 4.84
CA GLY A 753 9.68 37.01 4.44
C GLY A 753 8.85 37.79 5.44
N VAL A 754 8.06 37.10 6.25
CA VAL A 754 7.18 37.67 7.27
C VAL A 754 7.58 37.08 8.62
N ASP A 755 7.50 37.91 9.67
CA ASP A 755 7.87 37.62 11.06
C ASP A 755 9.38 37.74 11.36
N ASP A 756 9.76 37.53 12.62
CA ASP A 756 11.11 37.85 13.12
C ASP A 756 12.14 36.79 12.66
N ASP A 757 12.81 37.03 11.53
CA ASP A 757 13.69 36.04 10.89
C ASP A 757 15.17 36.09 11.34
N SER A 758 15.90 35.00 11.12
CA SER A 758 17.34 34.89 11.34
C SER A 758 18.10 34.41 10.11
N LEU A 759 18.80 35.32 9.43
CA LEU A 759 19.53 35.05 8.19
C LEU A 759 21.06 35.13 8.38
N SER A 760 21.79 34.14 7.87
CA SER A 760 23.27 34.13 7.81
C SER A 760 23.75 33.79 6.40
N GLY A 761 24.46 34.72 5.75
CA GLY A 761 24.97 34.54 4.38
C GLY A 761 26.06 33.46 4.32
N GLY A 762 27.08 33.59 5.17
CA GLY A 762 28.18 32.64 5.20
C GLY A 762 29.39 33.14 4.43
N ALA A 763 29.82 32.46 3.37
CA ALA A 763 31.09 32.66 2.71
C ALA A 763 30.94 32.96 1.21
N GLY A 764 30.41 34.12 0.85
CA GLY A 764 30.57 34.68 -0.48
C GLY A 764 30.05 36.10 -0.49
N ASN A 765 29.52 36.56 -1.61
CA ASN A 765 28.91 37.88 -1.71
C ASN A 765 27.40 37.71 -1.71
N ASP A 766 26.83 37.74 -0.51
CA ASP A 766 25.48 37.28 -0.27
C ASP A 766 24.47 38.42 -0.40
N THR A 767 23.21 38.11 -0.66
CA THR A 767 22.08 39.03 -0.62
C THR A 767 21.08 38.54 0.42
N LEU A 768 20.94 39.27 1.52
CA LEU A 768 20.00 38.96 2.60
C LEU A 768 18.92 40.04 2.65
N ILE A 769 17.66 39.61 2.62
CA ILE A 769 16.46 40.43 2.75
C ILE A 769 15.72 39.91 3.98
N GLY A 770 15.57 40.72 5.03
CA GLY A 770 14.82 40.32 6.23
C GLY A 770 13.34 40.20 5.91
N GLY A 771 12.72 41.30 5.53
CA GLY A 771 11.33 41.28 5.06
C GLY A 771 10.43 42.11 5.96
N GLN A 772 9.41 41.50 6.55
CA GLN A 772 8.58 42.11 7.60
C GLN A 772 8.91 41.43 8.92
N GLY A 773 9.11 42.17 9.99
CA GLY A 773 9.48 41.58 11.28
C GLY A 773 10.75 42.23 11.82
N ASN A 774 11.17 41.85 13.01
CA ASN A 774 12.41 42.36 13.61
C ASN A 774 13.53 41.36 13.33
N ASP A 775 14.19 41.55 12.19
CA ASP A 775 15.03 40.52 11.61
C ASP A 775 16.46 40.59 12.15
N THR A 776 17.15 39.46 12.14
CA THR A 776 18.59 39.38 12.42
C THR A 776 19.36 38.92 11.18
N LEU A 777 20.13 39.84 10.58
CA LEU A 777 20.91 39.56 9.38
C LEU A 777 22.42 39.56 9.69
N ASN A 778 23.12 38.51 9.26
CA ASN A 778 24.57 38.41 9.33
C ASN A 778 25.18 38.07 7.97
N GLY A 779 25.87 39.03 7.35
CA GLY A 779 26.53 38.78 6.05
C GLY A 779 27.74 37.85 6.13
N ASP A 780 28.36 37.72 7.32
CA ASP A 780 29.60 36.98 7.51
C ASP A 780 30.74 37.36 6.54
N GLY A 781 30.92 36.61 5.47
CA GLY A 781 32.20 36.32 4.86
C GLY A 781 32.39 36.80 3.43
N GLY A 782 31.92 37.96 3.00
CA GLY A 782 32.40 38.56 1.76
C GLY A 782 31.89 39.98 1.59
N TYR A 783 31.33 40.31 0.42
CA TYR A 783 30.84 41.66 0.13
C TYR A 783 29.33 41.64 -0.05
N ASP A 784 28.64 41.74 1.07
CA ASP A 784 27.23 41.35 1.13
C ASP A 784 26.30 42.54 0.90
N ILE A 785 25.07 42.25 0.50
CA ILE A 785 23.95 43.18 0.43
C ILE A 785 22.96 42.76 1.51
N LEU A 786 22.79 43.59 2.53
CA LEU A 786 21.92 43.32 3.67
C LEU A 786 20.81 44.36 3.67
N ASN A 787 19.55 43.93 3.72
CA ASN A 787 18.39 44.80 3.77
C ASN A 787 17.44 44.30 4.86
N GLY A 788 17.32 45.04 5.96
CA GLY A 788 16.44 44.68 7.09
C GLY A 788 14.99 44.58 6.65
N GLY A 789 14.39 45.68 6.22
CA GLY A 789 13.05 45.66 5.64
C GLY A 789 12.07 46.50 6.47
N LEU A 790 10.97 45.91 6.94
CA LEU A 790 10.03 46.55 7.86
C LEU A 790 10.23 45.98 9.26
N GLY A 791 10.47 46.82 10.26
CA GLY A 791 10.60 46.39 11.66
C GLY A 791 11.82 46.99 12.33
N ASP A 792 12.16 46.56 13.55
CA ASP A 792 13.36 47.04 14.24
C ASP A 792 14.50 45.99 14.11
N ASP A 793 15.35 46.13 13.08
CA ASP A 793 16.27 45.06 12.65
C ASP A 793 17.64 45.10 13.33
N ILE A 794 18.32 43.95 13.36
CA ILE A 794 19.72 43.80 13.79
C ILE A 794 20.58 43.32 12.63
N ILE A 795 21.51 44.15 12.16
CA ILE A 795 22.36 43.83 11.01
C ILE A 795 23.84 43.78 11.43
N TYR A 796 24.53 42.68 11.12
CA TYR A 796 25.98 42.53 11.31
C TYR A 796 26.71 42.66 9.97
N ALA A 797 27.42 43.79 9.79
CA ALA A 797 28.16 44.09 8.56
C ALA A 797 29.69 43.95 8.73
N GLY A 798 30.32 43.31 7.75
CA GLY A 798 31.75 43.14 7.52
C GLY A 798 32.34 44.11 6.48
N SER A 799 33.54 43.83 5.99
CA SER A 799 34.26 44.70 5.05
C SER A 799 33.81 44.53 3.61
N GLY A 800 33.22 45.57 3.02
CA GLY A 800 32.81 45.58 1.62
C GLY A 800 31.30 45.61 1.45
N ASP A 801 30.60 45.29 2.53
CA ASP A 801 29.15 45.16 2.60
C ASP A 801 28.44 46.49 2.35
N THR A 802 27.20 46.35 1.90
CA THR A 802 26.18 47.38 1.85
C THR A 802 25.01 46.96 2.72
N ALA A 803 24.81 47.64 3.84
CA ALA A 803 23.69 47.39 4.75
C ALA A 803 22.66 48.51 4.67
N ASN A 804 21.39 48.14 4.55
CA ASN A 804 20.23 49.01 4.62
C ASN A 804 19.37 48.61 5.82
N GLY A 805 19.07 49.56 6.71
CA GLY A 805 18.17 49.35 7.85
C GLY A 805 16.77 49.06 7.37
N GLY A 806 16.09 50.06 6.79
CA GLY A 806 14.75 49.91 6.26
C GLY A 806 13.76 50.84 6.95
N ASP A 807 12.50 50.43 7.04
CA ASP A 807 11.47 51.14 7.82
C ASP A 807 11.55 50.65 9.27
N GLY A 808 12.05 51.45 10.21
CA GLY A 808 12.38 50.84 11.50
C GLY A 808 13.04 51.70 12.55
N SER A 809 13.69 51.03 13.50
CA SER A 809 14.70 51.61 14.38
C SER A 809 15.83 50.60 14.52
N ASP A 810 16.70 50.58 13.52
CA ASP A 810 17.58 49.45 13.28
C ASP A 810 18.91 49.60 14.03
N ILE A 811 19.57 48.46 14.28
CA ILE A 811 20.88 48.42 14.92
C ILE A 811 21.86 47.72 13.99
N ILE A 812 22.75 48.52 13.40
CA ILE A 812 23.81 48.03 12.54
C ILE A 812 25.11 47.91 13.33
N TYR A 813 25.57 46.68 13.53
CA TYR A 813 26.86 46.33 14.10
C TYR A 813 27.93 46.19 13.02
N ILE A 814 29.18 46.49 13.39
CA ILE A 814 30.35 46.17 12.57
C ILE A 814 31.07 45.00 13.22
N ASP A 815 31.15 43.86 12.54
CA ASP A 815 31.90 42.73 13.06
C ASP A 815 33.41 42.95 12.89
N PRO A 816 34.18 43.12 13.99
CA PRO A 816 35.63 43.25 13.90
C PRO A 816 36.35 42.00 13.37
N SER A 817 35.69 40.84 13.33
CA SER A 817 36.28 39.58 12.85
C SER A 817 36.40 39.54 11.32
N GLN A 818 35.53 40.27 10.61
CA GLN A 818 35.39 40.31 9.15
C GLN A 818 36.03 41.57 8.52
N LEU A 819 37.03 42.17 9.18
CA LEU A 819 37.65 43.42 8.70
C LEU A 819 38.96 43.19 7.91
N ASP A 820 38.97 43.65 6.65
CA ASP A 820 40.11 43.49 5.72
C ASP A 820 40.71 44.82 5.19
N GLY A 821 40.06 45.95 5.47
CA GLY A 821 40.45 47.28 5.01
C GLY A 821 39.59 47.87 3.88
N THR A 822 38.62 47.12 3.36
CA THR A 822 37.66 47.57 2.35
C THR A 822 36.62 48.51 2.95
N ALA A 823 35.88 49.26 2.11
CA ALA A 823 34.89 50.23 2.59
C ALA A 823 33.54 49.57 2.84
N ILE A 824 32.85 49.99 3.90
CA ILE A 824 31.50 49.53 4.27
C ILE A 824 30.53 50.66 3.96
N THR A 825 29.38 50.36 3.37
CA THR A 825 28.31 51.33 3.11
C THR A 825 27.10 50.99 3.97
N ILE A 826 26.57 51.98 4.67
CA ILE A 826 25.41 51.82 5.54
C ILE A 826 24.42 52.92 5.21
N ASP A 827 23.16 52.56 5.07
CA ASP A 827 22.03 53.47 5.00
C ASP A 827 21.01 53.02 6.05
N GLY A 828 20.52 53.92 6.90
CA GLY A 828 19.36 53.60 7.74
C GLY A 828 18.06 53.54 6.93
N GLU A 829 18.00 54.25 5.80
CA GLU A 829 16.75 54.68 5.17
C GLU A 829 15.84 55.51 6.12
N GLU A 830 14.75 56.09 5.60
CA GLU A 830 13.97 57.14 6.31
C GLU A 830 12.46 57.06 6.05
N THR A 831 12.03 55.99 5.39
CA THR A 831 10.64 55.78 5.05
C THR A 831 9.93 55.25 6.29
N ASN A 832 8.90 55.97 6.73
CA ASN A 832 8.00 55.56 7.82
C ASN A 832 8.53 55.25 9.25
N ASP A 833 9.75 55.61 9.66
CA ASP A 833 10.23 55.32 11.04
C ASP A 833 9.29 55.82 12.14
N THR A 834 8.94 54.91 13.06
CA THR A 834 8.05 55.21 14.19
C THR A 834 8.79 55.38 15.53
N GLY A 835 10.11 55.16 15.56
CA GLY A 835 10.93 54.99 16.77
C GLY A 835 12.07 55.99 17.00
N ALA A 836 13.20 55.48 17.51
CA ALA A 836 14.36 56.27 17.97
C ALA A 836 15.31 56.71 16.85
N GLY A 837 15.10 56.18 15.63
CA GLY A 837 16.00 56.28 14.49
C GLY A 837 17.18 55.31 14.58
N ASP A 838 17.88 55.12 13.47
CA ASP A 838 18.79 54.00 13.26
C ASP A 838 20.13 54.21 13.95
N VAL A 839 20.74 53.09 14.37
CA VAL A 839 21.92 53.05 15.22
C VAL A 839 23.08 52.36 14.52
N LEU A 840 24.09 53.13 14.12
CA LEU A 840 25.41 52.55 13.82
C LEU A 840 26.18 52.25 15.13
N ASN A 841 26.17 50.99 15.54
CA ASN A 841 26.75 50.53 16.80
C ASN A 841 28.20 50.04 16.65
N LEU A 842 29.15 50.95 16.92
CA LEU A 842 30.59 50.67 16.86
C LEU A 842 31.16 50.02 18.14
N SER A 843 30.33 49.51 19.04
CA SER A 843 30.77 49.04 20.37
C SER A 843 31.60 47.76 20.34
N LEU A 844 31.43 46.91 19.33
CA LEU A 844 32.23 45.70 19.12
C LEU A 844 33.68 46.03 18.71
N LEU A 845 33.91 47.25 18.20
CA LEU A 845 35.23 47.72 17.80
C LEU A 845 36.08 48.11 19.02
N GLY A 846 37.05 47.26 19.37
CA GLY A 846 37.96 47.52 20.48
C GLY A 846 38.80 48.81 20.32
N PRO A 847 39.39 49.34 21.42
CA PRO A 847 40.13 50.61 21.41
C PRO A 847 41.43 50.61 20.57
N GLY A 848 41.79 49.45 19.99
CA GLY A 848 42.89 49.32 19.04
C GLY A 848 42.49 49.60 17.58
N LEU A 849 41.21 49.47 17.26
CA LEU A 849 40.67 49.57 15.90
C LEU A 849 39.90 50.87 15.68
N TYR A 850 39.01 51.20 16.62
CA TYR A 850 38.27 52.46 16.63
C TYR A 850 38.96 53.52 17.52
N THR A 851 39.16 54.72 16.98
CA THR A 851 39.65 55.87 17.73
C THR A 851 38.51 56.88 17.94
N PRO A 852 38.05 57.12 19.18
CA PRO A 852 36.99 58.08 19.44
C PRO A 852 37.27 59.45 18.80
N GLY A 853 36.36 59.89 17.92
CA GLY A 853 36.47 61.14 17.15
C GLY A 853 37.05 61.00 15.74
N SER A 854 37.25 59.78 15.22
CA SER A 854 37.57 59.54 13.80
C SER A 854 36.36 59.69 12.86
N ALA A 855 35.15 59.80 13.40
CA ALA A 855 33.93 60.07 12.64
C ALA A 855 33.94 61.49 12.04
N VAL A 856 33.59 61.59 10.76
CA VAL A 856 33.47 62.81 9.98
C VAL A 856 32.06 62.89 9.41
N PHE A 857 31.24 63.78 9.94
CA PHE A 857 29.89 64.03 9.46
C PHE A 857 29.90 64.94 8.24
N THR A 858 28.99 64.69 7.29
CA THR A 858 28.72 65.61 6.20
C THR A 858 27.92 66.80 6.74
N THR A 859 28.02 67.95 6.09
CA THR A 859 27.31 69.16 6.51
C THR A 859 26.48 69.69 5.35
N PRO A 860 25.22 70.13 5.58
CA PRO A 860 24.56 70.32 6.87
C PRO A 860 23.88 69.06 7.43
N ASP A 861 24.03 67.92 6.77
CA ASP A 861 23.29 66.69 7.05
C ASP A 861 24.10 65.78 7.97
N GLU A 862 23.94 65.99 9.28
CA GLU A 862 24.75 65.34 10.32
C GLU A 862 24.34 63.87 10.57
N GLU A 863 23.27 63.38 9.93
CA GLU A 863 22.85 61.97 9.86
C GLU A 863 23.68 61.17 8.83
N ASN A 864 24.45 61.88 7.99
CA ASN A 864 25.32 61.29 6.97
C ASN A 864 26.80 61.54 7.32
N GLY A 865 27.67 60.56 7.11
CA GLY A 865 29.08 60.70 7.47
C GLY A 865 29.97 59.53 7.08
N SER A 866 31.16 59.52 7.66
CA SER A 866 32.10 58.41 7.53
C SER A 866 32.94 58.22 8.77
N VAL A 867 33.33 56.99 9.08
CA VAL A 867 34.29 56.63 10.12
C VAL A 867 35.47 55.93 9.47
N THR A 868 36.69 56.41 9.72
CA THR A 868 37.91 55.70 9.31
C THR A 868 38.48 54.93 10.49
N LEU A 869 38.65 53.62 10.32
CA LEU A 869 39.27 52.72 11.30
C LEU A 869 40.80 52.69 11.16
N SER A 870 41.49 52.10 12.14
CA SER A 870 42.97 52.14 12.21
C SER A 870 43.68 51.17 11.25
N ASP A 871 42.96 50.17 10.73
CA ASP A 871 43.39 49.23 9.69
C ASP A 871 43.29 49.82 8.27
N GLY A 872 42.44 50.83 8.08
CA GLY A 872 42.22 51.51 6.81
C GLY A 872 40.77 51.46 6.31
N THR A 873 39.92 50.62 6.91
CA THR A 873 38.49 50.50 6.59
C THR A 873 37.80 51.86 6.73
N VAL A 874 36.99 52.21 5.73
CA VAL A 874 36.16 53.42 5.75
C VAL A 874 34.70 52.99 5.76
N ILE A 875 34.02 53.23 6.88
CA ILE A 875 32.58 53.07 7.01
C ILE A 875 31.96 54.37 6.51
N THR A 876 31.12 54.33 5.49
CA THR A 876 30.29 55.46 5.05
C THR A 876 28.88 55.18 5.49
N PHE A 877 28.25 56.13 6.17
CA PHE A 877 26.89 55.97 6.66
C PHE A 877 26.00 57.12 6.21
N ALA A 878 24.73 56.81 5.99
CA ALA A 878 23.66 57.77 5.76
C ALA A 878 22.46 57.48 6.66
N ASN A 879 21.68 58.52 6.99
CA ASN A 879 20.44 58.41 7.77
C ASN A 879 20.61 57.68 9.12
N ILE A 880 21.60 58.07 9.95
CA ILE A 880 21.83 57.49 11.28
C ILE A 880 21.65 58.55 12.39
N GLU A 881 20.64 58.41 13.26
CA GLU A 881 20.34 59.35 14.36
C GLU A 881 21.35 59.29 15.54
N THR A 882 21.48 60.35 16.37
CA THR A 882 22.32 60.28 17.61
C THR A 882 21.94 61.23 18.78
N ILE A 883 21.29 60.71 19.84
CA ILE A 883 21.29 61.06 21.31
C ILE A 883 21.03 62.52 21.85
N ILE A 884 20.15 62.62 22.87
CA ILE A 884 19.49 63.82 23.47
C ILE A 884 20.03 64.19 24.89
N CYS A 885 20.44 65.45 25.21
CA CYS A 885 21.02 65.85 26.53
C CYS A 885 20.84 67.34 26.97
N PHE A 886 20.95 67.69 28.27
CA PHE A 886 20.91 69.09 28.81
C PHE A 886 22.28 69.71 29.11
N GLY A 887 22.56 70.99 28.80
CA GLY A 887 23.83 71.64 29.14
C GLY A 887 23.97 72.08 30.61
N ARG A 888 25.20 72.09 31.14
CA ARG A 888 25.52 72.57 32.50
C ARG A 888 24.98 73.96 32.79
N GLY A 889 24.44 74.15 34.01
CA GLY A 889 23.91 75.44 34.47
C GLY A 889 22.47 75.70 34.10
N THR A 890 21.89 74.92 33.17
CA THR A 890 20.44 74.90 32.89
C THR A 890 19.69 74.55 34.18
N ARG A 891 18.71 75.37 34.56
CA ARG A 891 17.92 75.16 35.77
C ARG A 891 16.63 74.44 35.45
N ILE A 892 16.38 73.37 36.17
CA ILE A 892 15.17 72.55 36.05
C ILE A 892 14.19 72.97 37.15
N GLU A 893 12.92 73.11 36.79
CA GLU A 893 11.88 73.50 37.73
C GLU A 893 11.60 72.40 38.76
N THR A 894 11.53 72.82 40.03
CA THR A 894 11.19 71.94 41.16
C THR A 894 10.06 72.56 41.97
N PRO A 895 9.33 71.80 42.82
CA PRO A 895 8.31 72.36 43.71
C PRO A 895 8.83 73.44 44.67
N TYR A 896 10.14 73.55 44.82
CA TYR A 896 10.82 74.50 45.71
C TYR A 896 11.52 75.65 44.95
N GLY A 897 11.29 75.73 43.63
CA GLY A 897 11.89 76.70 42.71
C GLY A 897 12.96 76.09 41.79
N PRO A 898 13.37 76.80 40.72
CA PRO A 898 14.33 76.29 39.75
C PRO A 898 15.70 75.99 40.38
N ARG A 899 16.26 74.82 40.06
CA ARG A 899 17.59 74.37 40.53
C ARG A 899 18.50 74.05 39.35
N PRO A 900 19.78 74.43 39.37
CA PRO A 900 20.75 74.02 38.34
C PRO A 900 20.80 72.49 38.21
N VAL A 901 20.84 71.98 36.97
CA VAL A 901 20.80 70.55 36.65
C VAL A 901 21.92 69.77 37.35
N GLU A 902 23.12 70.36 37.46
CA GLU A 902 24.26 69.74 38.15
C GLU A 902 24.08 69.57 39.67
N SER A 903 23.07 70.24 40.25
CA SER A 903 22.74 70.17 41.67
C SER A 903 21.69 69.12 42.01
N LEU A 904 21.05 68.52 41.01
CA LEU A 904 20.00 67.51 41.19
C LEU A 904 20.61 66.16 41.55
N ARG A 905 19.91 65.38 42.37
CA ARG A 905 20.30 64.02 42.77
C ARG A 905 19.08 63.11 42.70
N ALA A 906 19.30 61.80 42.55
CA ALA A 906 18.22 60.82 42.64
C ALA A 906 17.38 61.03 43.92
N GLY A 907 16.06 61.01 43.77
CA GLY A 907 15.06 61.30 44.79
C GLY A 907 14.63 62.78 44.88
N ASP A 908 15.30 63.71 44.21
CA ASP A 908 14.82 65.10 44.10
C ASP A 908 13.52 65.16 43.29
N LEU A 909 12.52 65.94 43.75
CA LEU A 909 11.27 66.12 43.02
C LEU A 909 11.41 67.18 41.92
N ILE A 910 11.08 66.80 40.69
CA ILE A 910 11.07 67.65 39.50
C ILE A 910 9.64 67.92 39.06
N LEU A 911 9.32 69.14 38.66
CA LEU A 911 8.01 69.46 38.10
C LEU A 911 7.92 68.93 36.66
N THR A 912 6.97 68.04 36.41
CA THR A 912 6.64 67.56 35.06
C THR A 912 5.28 68.08 34.61
N MET A 913 5.04 68.10 33.29
CA MET A 913 3.81 68.65 32.71
C MET A 913 2.58 67.79 33.04
N ASP A 914 2.69 66.48 32.88
CA ASP A 914 1.52 65.58 32.86
C ASP A 914 1.25 64.93 34.22
N ASN A 915 2.32 64.57 34.95
CA ASN A 915 2.23 63.74 36.15
C ASN A 915 2.51 64.51 37.45
N GLY A 916 2.64 65.84 37.40
CA GLY A 916 2.95 66.67 38.57
C GLY A 916 4.39 66.49 39.06
N PRO A 917 4.71 66.75 40.35
CA PRO A 917 6.07 66.56 40.84
C PRO A 917 6.49 65.08 40.88
N GLN A 918 7.43 64.68 40.03
CA GLN A 918 7.96 63.31 39.94
C GLN A 918 9.35 63.20 40.59
N PRO A 919 9.66 62.08 41.30
CA PRO A 919 10.99 61.85 41.84
C PRO A 919 11.96 61.48 40.73
N LEU A 920 13.06 62.22 40.62
CA LEU A 920 14.16 61.89 39.72
C LEU A 920 14.76 60.54 40.12
N ARG A 921 14.86 59.60 39.19
CA ARG A 921 15.36 58.25 39.48
C ARG A 921 16.85 58.15 39.26
N TRP A 922 17.34 58.83 38.23
CA TRP A 922 18.77 58.86 37.90
C TRP A 922 19.16 60.18 37.25
N VAL A 923 20.43 60.57 37.44
CA VAL A 923 21.06 61.72 36.79
C VAL A 923 22.51 61.39 36.46
N GLY A 924 22.86 61.44 35.18
CA GLY A 924 24.22 61.27 34.70
C GLY A 924 24.73 62.54 34.04
N SER A 925 26.06 62.71 33.99
CA SER A 925 26.69 63.79 33.24
C SER A 925 27.91 63.33 32.47
N ARG A 926 28.19 64.00 31.35
CA ARG A 926 29.35 63.74 30.49
C ARG A 926 29.91 65.04 29.94
N GLU A 927 31.22 65.24 30.06
CA GLU A 927 31.92 66.38 29.45
C GLU A 927 32.43 66.00 28.06
N VAL A 928 32.08 66.78 27.05
CA VAL A 928 32.45 66.57 25.64
C VAL A 928 33.01 67.87 25.01
N PRO A 929 33.87 67.77 23.99
CA PRO A 929 34.25 68.94 23.19
C PRO A 929 33.03 69.58 22.52
N ALA A 930 32.89 70.90 22.61
CA ALA A 930 31.77 71.64 22.02
C ALA A 930 32.02 71.93 20.53
N LEU A 931 31.98 70.90 19.69
CA LEU A 931 32.27 70.95 18.25
C LEU A 931 31.25 70.11 17.49
N GLY A 932 30.79 70.59 16.31
CA GLY A 932 29.89 69.83 15.43
C GLY A 932 28.61 69.39 16.14
N THR A 933 28.27 68.10 16.04
CA THR A 933 27.12 67.41 16.65
C THR A 933 27.11 67.42 18.18
N PHE A 934 28.23 67.78 18.82
CA PHE A 934 28.33 67.97 20.28
C PHE A 934 28.36 69.45 20.68
N ALA A 935 28.24 70.39 19.73
CA ALA A 935 28.20 71.81 20.03
C ALA A 935 26.80 72.20 20.56
N PRO A 936 26.69 72.80 21.74
CA PRO A 936 25.40 73.09 22.35
C PRO A 936 24.56 74.06 21.53
N ILE A 937 23.24 73.83 21.56
CA ILE A 937 22.25 74.79 21.06
C ILE A 937 21.86 75.70 22.22
N GLU A 938 22.07 76.99 22.00
CA GLU A 938 21.67 78.05 22.92
C GLU A 938 20.35 78.65 22.45
N PHE A 939 19.34 78.57 23.32
CA PHE A 939 18.10 79.31 23.21
C PHE A 939 18.23 80.59 24.05
N ALA A 940 18.18 81.76 23.40
CA ALA A 940 18.14 83.04 24.08
C ALA A 940 16.89 83.14 24.97
N ALA A 941 16.96 83.94 26.04
CA ALA A 941 15.81 84.15 26.93
C ALA A 941 14.56 84.59 26.14
N GLY A 942 13.46 83.85 26.29
CA GLY A 942 12.19 84.05 25.62
C GLY A 942 12.04 83.39 24.24
N ALA A 943 13.06 82.72 23.72
CA ALA A 943 13.01 82.08 22.40
C ALA A 943 11.94 80.99 22.30
N MET A 944 11.75 80.20 23.37
CA MET A 944 10.75 79.13 23.50
C MET A 944 9.95 79.24 24.80
N GLY A 945 9.78 80.47 25.32
CA GLY A 945 9.15 80.71 26.62
C GLY A 945 10.08 80.48 27.82
N ASN A 946 11.33 80.10 27.59
CA ASN A 946 12.38 80.05 28.61
C ASN A 946 12.66 81.44 29.22
N THR A 947 12.88 81.48 30.52
CA THR A 947 13.05 82.71 31.33
C THR A 947 14.48 83.25 31.33
N GLU A 948 15.47 82.37 31.19
CA GLU A 948 16.88 82.69 30.99
C GLU A 948 17.41 81.91 29.78
N THR A 949 18.68 82.11 29.43
CA THR A 949 19.36 81.33 28.39
C THR A 949 19.31 79.83 28.73
N LEU A 950 18.77 79.04 27.81
CA LEU A 950 18.70 77.58 27.91
C LEU A 950 19.76 76.98 26.99
N ILE A 951 20.56 76.05 27.52
CA ILE A 951 21.59 75.34 26.75
C ILE A 951 21.27 73.85 26.77
N VAL A 952 21.19 73.26 25.58
CA VAL A 952 20.86 71.84 25.38
C VAL A 952 21.75 71.22 24.30
N SER A 953 21.78 69.89 24.19
CA SER A 953 22.45 69.22 23.09
C SER A 953 21.69 69.45 21.78
N PRO A 954 22.36 69.31 20.61
CA PRO A 954 21.73 69.38 19.29
C PRO A 954 20.45 68.58 19.13
N GLN A 955 20.42 67.33 19.59
CA GLN A 955 19.23 66.49 19.48
C GLN A 955 18.25 66.64 20.65
N HIS A 956 18.52 67.53 21.62
CA HIS A 956 17.61 67.72 22.74
C HIS A 956 16.22 68.16 22.27
N ARG A 957 15.17 67.39 22.60
CA ARG A 957 13.86 67.70 22.08
C ARG A 957 13.14 68.76 22.92
N MET A 958 12.67 69.78 22.22
CA MET A 958 11.89 70.89 22.75
C MET A 958 10.43 70.65 22.41
N LEU A 959 9.53 70.87 23.37
CA LEU A 959 8.11 70.74 23.12
C LEU A 959 7.59 71.97 22.36
N ILE A 960 6.99 71.76 21.19
CA ILE A 960 6.16 72.75 20.52
C ILE A 960 4.70 72.46 20.85
N GLN A 961 4.03 73.49 21.36
CA GLN A 961 2.58 73.51 21.52
C GLN A 961 2.00 74.60 20.62
N ASP A 962 1.53 74.20 19.44
CA ASP A 962 0.97 75.10 18.43
C ASP A 962 -0.24 74.45 17.74
N TRP A 963 -1.26 75.24 17.41
CA TRP A 963 -2.45 74.74 16.71
C TRP A 963 -2.12 74.13 15.34
N ARG A 964 -1.01 74.54 14.72
CA ARG A 964 -0.52 73.94 13.47
C ARG A 964 -0.14 72.48 13.65
N ALA A 965 0.37 72.09 14.83
CA ALA A 965 0.69 70.69 15.10
C ALA A 965 -0.58 69.81 15.00
N GLN A 966 -1.73 70.31 15.49
CA GLN A 966 -3.00 69.58 15.38
C GLN A 966 -3.45 69.44 13.93
N VAL A 967 -3.16 70.43 13.08
CA VAL A 967 -3.57 70.42 11.67
C VAL A 967 -2.63 69.57 10.82
N LEU A 968 -1.35 69.52 11.16
CA LEU A 968 -0.31 68.84 10.39
C LEU A 968 -0.06 67.39 10.84
N PHE A 969 -0.20 67.10 12.14
CA PHE A 969 0.21 65.83 12.76
C PHE A 969 -0.85 65.22 13.68
N ASP A 970 -2.08 65.77 13.67
CA ASP A 970 -3.22 65.36 14.50
C ASP A 970 -2.99 65.36 16.02
N THR A 971 -2.04 66.16 16.51
CA THR A 971 -1.77 66.35 17.94
C THR A 971 -1.51 67.81 18.31
N GLU A 972 -2.00 68.27 19.47
CA GLU A 972 -1.79 69.64 19.95
C GLU A 972 -0.34 69.92 20.40
N GLN A 973 0.45 68.87 20.61
CA GLN A 973 1.79 68.93 21.19
C GLN A 973 2.71 67.93 20.51
N VAL A 974 3.91 68.39 20.15
CA VAL A 974 4.93 67.61 19.46
C VAL A 974 6.32 67.97 19.98
N PHE A 975 7.24 67.01 19.95
CA PHE A 975 8.64 67.22 20.21
C PHE A 975 9.40 67.53 18.91
N THR A 976 10.42 68.37 19.00
CA THR A 976 11.36 68.62 17.90
C THR A 976 12.76 68.76 18.45
N ALA A 977 13.76 68.21 17.76
CA ALA A 977 15.15 68.42 18.10
C ALA A 977 15.52 69.92 18.12
N ALA A 978 16.41 70.32 19.04
CA ALA A 978 16.87 71.69 19.18
C ALA A 978 17.59 72.21 17.93
N THR A 979 18.32 71.33 17.23
CA THR A 979 18.97 71.64 15.95
C THR A 979 17.98 72.12 14.89
N HIS A 980 16.79 71.52 14.82
CA HIS A 980 15.77 71.89 13.83
C HIS A 980 15.16 73.28 14.08
N LEU A 981 15.38 73.84 15.28
CA LEU A 981 14.91 75.16 15.67
C LEU A 981 15.97 76.26 15.50
N VAL A 982 17.20 75.91 15.11
CA VAL A 982 18.29 76.87 14.91
C VAL A 982 17.91 77.87 13.81
N ASN A 983 17.96 79.15 14.17
CA ASN A 983 17.62 80.26 13.27
C ASN A 983 18.72 81.33 13.19
N ASP A 984 19.89 81.05 13.80
CA ASP A 984 21.07 81.91 13.88
C ASP A 984 20.85 83.30 14.51
N ASP A 985 19.69 83.54 15.14
CA ASP A 985 19.37 84.79 15.85
C ASP A 985 19.05 84.51 17.32
N THR A 986 17.87 83.96 17.60
CA THR A 986 17.41 83.66 18.96
C THR A 986 17.73 82.24 19.41
N ILE A 987 18.00 81.33 18.46
CA ILE A 987 18.39 79.94 18.72
C ILE A 987 19.62 79.67 17.86
N ARG A 988 20.77 79.41 18.50
CA ARG A 988 22.07 79.36 17.82
C ARG A 988 22.96 78.23 18.35
N ARG A 989 23.76 77.65 17.47
CA ARG A 989 24.80 76.68 17.85
C ARG A 989 26.03 77.41 18.41
N LEU A 990 26.59 76.89 19.51
CA LEU A 990 27.74 77.47 20.19
C LEU A 990 28.98 76.58 20.05
N GLU A 991 29.84 76.91 19.09
CA GLU A 991 31.08 76.16 18.87
C GLU A 991 32.26 76.71 19.67
N GLY A 992 33.09 75.81 20.19
CA GLY A 992 34.38 76.09 20.83
C GLY A 992 34.41 75.87 22.34
N GLY A 993 35.43 75.14 22.80
CA GLY A 993 35.61 74.78 24.22
C GLY A 993 35.14 73.37 24.54
N THR A 994 34.73 73.12 25.79
CA THR A 994 34.05 71.90 26.24
C THR A 994 32.69 72.26 26.83
N VAL A 995 31.74 71.34 26.72
CA VAL A 995 30.40 71.41 27.32
C VAL A 995 30.18 70.16 28.15
N GLU A 996 29.57 70.33 29.32
CA GLU A 996 29.13 69.20 30.14
C GLU A 996 27.62 69.06 29.98
N TYR A 997 27.19 67.87 29.54
CA TYR A 997 25.80 67.50 29.35
C TYR A 997 25.29 66.65 30.51
N PHE A 998 24.01 66.78 30.83
CA PHE A 998 23.30 66.10 31.91
C PHE A 998 22.06 65.40 31.36
N HIS A 999 21.80 64.19 31.83
CA HIS A 999 20.61 63.40 31.53
C HIS A 999 19.76 63.25 32.79
N LEU A 1000 18.43 63.24 32.65
CA LEU A 1000 17.49 63.16 33.77
C LEU A 1000 16.49 62.06 33.49
N MET A 1001 16.53 60.97 34.26
CA MET A 1001 15.64 59.84 34.04
C MET A 1001 14.62 59.69 35.18
N PHE A 1002 13.39 59.37 34.80
CA PHE A 1002 12.24 59.10 35.68
C PHE A 1002 11.74 57.67 35.47
N ASP A 1003 10.66 57.27 36.15
CA ASP A 1003 10.04 55.95 35.97
C ASP A 1003 9.26 55.82 34.64
N GLY A 1004 9.16 56.91 33.88
CA GLY A 1004 8.64 56.96 32.51
C GLY A 1004 9.15 58.22 31.82
N HIS A 1005 8.94 58.35 30.51
CA HIS A 1005 9.38 59.53 29.78
C HIS A 1005 8.48 60.75 30.15
N GLU A 1006 9.08 61.83 30.67
CA GLU A 1006 8.39 63.02 31.19
C GLU A 1006 8.72 64.30 30.40
N VAL A 1007 7.74 65.19 30.27
CA VAL A 1007 7.99 66.59 29.85
C VAL A 1007 8.40 67.40 31.07
N VAL A 1008 9.65 67.84 31.13
CA VAL A 1008 10.20 68.68 32.20
C VAL A 1008 10.27 70.15 31.79
N PHE A 1009 10.44 71.05 32.75
CA PHE A 1009 10.61 72.47 32.47
C PHE A 1009 12.05 72.91 32.73
N ALA A 1010 12.78 73.22 31.67
CA ALA A 1010 14.14 73.71 31.68
C ALA A 1010 14.16 75.21 31.39
N GLU A 1011 14.64 75.99 32.36
CA GLU A 1011 14.51 77.46 32.39
C GLU A 1011 13.06 77.95 32.20
N GLY A 1012 12.06 77.10 32.48
CA GLY A 1012 10.64 77.37 32.27
C GLY A 1012 10.12 77.01 30.87
N ALA A 1013 10.97 76.60 29.93
CA ALA A 1013 10.53 76.02 28.66
C ALA A 1013 10.27 74.51 28.81
N PRO A 1014 9.17 73.98 28.25
CA PRO A 1014 8.92 72.54 28.25
C PRO A 1014 9.86 71.80 27.30
N SER A 1015 10.53 70.77 27.80
CA SER A 1015 11.49 69.95 27.06
C SER A 1015 11.51 68.51 27.57
N GLU A 1016 12.18 67.65 26.82
CA GLU A 1016 12.24 66.22 27.07
C GLU A 1016 13.05 65.86 28.34
N SER A 1017 12.63 64.83 29.09
CA SER A 1017 13.53 64.10 29.99
C SER A 1017 14.40 63.11 29.20
N LEU A 1018 15.21 62.29 29.87
CA LEU A 1018 15.86 61.16 29.18
C LEU A 1018 14.79 60.13 28.80
N TYR A 1019 14.68 59.83 27.52
CA TYR A 1019 14.07 58.60 27.03
C TYR A 1019 15.17 57.53 26.97
N PRO A 1020 15.07 56.44 27.77
CA PRO A 1020 16.07 55.38 27.76
C PRO A 1020 16.00 54.65 26.42
N SER A 1021 17.05 54.81 25.66
CA SER A 1021 17.31 54.16 24.39
C SER A 1021 18.70 53.58 24.41
N ASP A 1022 19.02 52.59 23.59
CA ASP A 1022 20.38 52.11 23.36
C ASP A 1022 21.30 53.24 22.96
N HIS A 1023 20.77 54.18 22.19
CA HIS A 1023 21.37 55.48 21.97
C HIS A 1023 21.71 56.20 23.29
N THR A 1024 20.74 56.51 24.14
CA THR A 1024 21.03 57.26 25.39
C THR A 1024 21.86 56.47 26.40
N LEU A 1025 21.75 55.14 26.44
CA LEU A 1025 22.56 54.22 27.21
C LEU A 1025 24.02 54.18 26.70
N GLY A 1026 24.21 54.19 25.38
CA GLY A 1026 25.51 54.21 24.70
C GLY A 1026 26.30 55.51 24.93
N ALA A 1027 25.61 56.65 25.08
CA ALA A 1027 26.23 57.93 25.46
C ALA A 1027 26.75 58.00 26.90
N LEU A 1028 26.37 57.08 27.77
CA LEU A 1028 26.86 57.04 29.15
C LEU A 1028 28.23 56.37 29.22
N ASP A 1029 29.01 56.69 30.26
CA ASP A 1029 30.18 55.86 30.57
C ASP A 1029 29.73 54.53 31.19
N ASP A 1030 30.59 53.51 31.15
CA ASP A 1030 30.24 52.16 31.61
C ASP A 1030 29.77 52.13 33.07
N ALA A 1031 30.29 53.04 33.90
CA ALA A 1031 29.87 53.19 35.28
C ALA A 1031 28.45 53.77 35.40
N GLY A 1032 28.12 54.78 34.60
CA GLY A 1032 26.79 55.38 34.55
C GLY A 1032 25.74 54.45 33.95
N ARG A 1033 26.09 53.65 32.94
CA ARG A 1033 25.21 52.64 32.32
C ARG A 1033 24.90 51.49 33.28
N GLU A 1034 25.91 50.97 33.96
CA GLU A 1034 25.73 49.91 34.97
C GLU A 1034 24.92 50.38 36.19
N GLU A 1035 25.09 51.63 36.61
CA GLU A 1035 24.24 52.24 37.64
C GLU A 1035 22.77 52.32 37.17
N LEU A 1036 22.54 52.62 35.91
CA LEU A 1036 21.20 52.74 35.33
C LEU A 1036 20.50 51.37 35.23
N PHE A 1037 21.20 50.32 34.80
CA PHE A 1037 20.70 48.95 34.81
C PHE A 1037 20.42 48.37 36.21
N GLN A 1038 21.11 48.86 37.25
CA GLN A 1038 20.79 48.48 38.63
C GLN A 1038 19.50 49.11 39.14
N ILE A 1039 19.13 50.28 38.59
CA ILE A 1039 17.93 51.01 38.98
C ILE A 1039 16.72 50.55 38.15
N PHE A 1040 16.95 50.22 36.87
CA PHE A 1040 15.97 49.75 35.88
C PHE A 1040 16.48 48.47 35.21
N PRO A 1041 16.25 47.29 35.83
CA PRO A 1041 16.76 46.01 35.33
C PRO A 1041 16.19 45.60 33.97
N ASP A 1042 14.98 46.06 33.65
CA ASP A 1042 14.25 45.89 32.39
C ASP A 1042 15.04 46.40 31.18
N LEU A 1043 15.84 47.45 31.36
CA LEU A 1043 16.65 48.04 30.28
C LEU A 1043 17.82 47.17 29.80
N ARG A 1044 18.05 45.98 30.40
CA ARG A 1044 19.04 45.00 29.92
C ARG A 1044 18.51 44.03 28.88
N ALA A 1045 17.18 43.86 28.82
CA ALA A 1045 16.53 42.87 27.97
C ALA A 1045 15.80 43.54 26.80
N MET A 1046 15.10 44.66 27.05
CA MET A 1046 14.36 45.45 26.04
C MET A 1046 14.22 46.91 26.54
N PRO A 1047 15.03 47.88 26.04
CA PRO A 1047 15.08 49.23 26.62
C PRO A 1047 13.83 50.12 26.40
N TYR A 1048 12.98 49.82 25.40
CA TYR A 1048 12.02 50.80 24.86
C TYR A 1048 10.54 50.47 25.05
N ALA A 1049 10.14 49.19 24.93
CA ALA A 1049 8.75 48.75 25.00
C ALA A 1049 8.07 49.09 26.34
N ALA A 1050 8.86 49.23 27.42
CA ALA A 1050 8.35 49.56 28.76
C ALA A 1050 8.19 51.07 29.03
N HIS A 1051 8.73 51.96 28.20
CA HIS A 1051 8.86 53.40 28.50
C HIS A 1051 8.50 54.34 27.32
N PRO A 1052 7.27 54.30 26.76
CA PRO A 1052 6.92 55.03 25.54
C PRO A 1052 7.16 56.54 25.61
N THR A 1053 7.36 57.18 24.46
CA THR A 1053 7.64 58.61 24.43
C THR A 1053 6.45 59.45 24.91
N ALA A 1054 6.72 60.54 25.65
CA ALA A 1054 5.64 61.36 26.20
C ALA A 1054 4.80 62.05 25.11
N ARG A 1055 5.40 62.36 23.95
CA ARG A 1055 4.77 63.02 22.80
C ARG A 1055 5.45 62.55 21.52
N ARG A 1056 4.72 62.65 20.40
CA ARG A 1056 5.25 62.43 19.04
C ARG A 1056 6.44 63.34 18.77
N CYS A 1057 7.52 62.77 18.24
CA CYS A 1057 8.72 63.49 17.84
C CYS A 1057 8.66 63.81 16.34
N LEU A 1058 9.04 65.03 15.95
CA LEU A 1058 9.00 65.49 14.56
C LEU A 1058 10.38 65.43 13.90
N LYS A 1059 10.39 65.03 12.62
CA LYS A 1059 11.56 65.08 11.74
C LYS A 1059 11.94 66.54 11.40
N GLY A 1060 13.12 66.75 10.83
CA GLY A 1060 13.64 68.09 10.52
C GLY A 1060 12.78 68.86 9.50
N TYR A 1061 12.25 68.19 8.48
CA TYR A 1061 11.36 68.82 7.48
C TYR A 1061 9.95 69.07 8.03
N GLU A 1062 9.44 68.18 8.88
CA GLU A 1062 8.15 68.35 9.57
C GLU A 1062 8.21 69.56 10.51
N THR A 1063 9.32 69.69 11.23
CA THR A 1063 9.59 70.86 12.07
C THR A 1063 9.62 72.12 11.21
N LYS A 1064 10.29 72.10 10.04
CA LYS A 1064 10.30 73.24 9.10
C LYS A 1064 8.89 73.63 8.63
N LEU A 1065 8.01 72.66 8.36
CA LEU A 1065 6.59 72.92 8.03
C LEU A 1065 5.85 73.58 9.19
N LEU A 1066 6.16 73.16 10.42
CA LEU A 1066 5.53 73.68 11.63
C LEU A 1066 5.98 75.12 11.96
N ILE A 1067 7.25 75.45 11.73
CA ILE A 1067 7.86 76.75 12.10
C ILE A 1067 7.96 77.77 10.94
N ALA A 1068 7.62 77.37 9.70
CA ALA A 1068 7.47 78.27 8.55
C ALA A 1068 6.27 79.23 8.69
#